data_AF-A0A1T5BGB7-F1
#
_entry.id   AF-A0A1T5BGB7-F1
#
_cell.length_a   1.000
_cell.length_b   1.000
_cell.length_c   1.000
_cell.angle_alpha   90.00
_cell.angle_beta   90.00
_cell.angle_gamma   90.00
#
_symmetry.space_group_name_H-M   'P 1'
#
loop_
_entity.id
_entity.type
_entity.pdbx_description
1 polymer ?
#
loop_
_entity_poly.entity_id
_entity_poly.type
_entity_poly.pdbx_seq_one_letter_code
_entity_poly.pdbx_strand_id
1 'polypeptide(L)'
;MNLRKLISLLILVTIFTNIFSGCSGGSDVKNSSKVQEFKITEDNPTVNADGIDILFSEYDINEETTVNIQKVEPQNLFNEEVTKEDVLVNTFEIKVPQVESFTSLINIDIPYDESFIENGSVKSNVGAMYYDETQSQWIPIPFEIDEANKKVRIITNHLSTYSVFTIKNENTRAAKIIKVNSFPPLPSGISQVFEAVIDEAINNTMTPGKQAFELGQSVVSDWLGISGATLTSITQTLYASEFASGLGNAFNNVGLAAAMVQAAYDFSSGKDKELFTNLTKNLSYFSVGRWGSNALQLSFVGVYAIDYSLNKFATAAWDGRKEIWYEAYKAYYEKENIRTAKQWYSKLYWIWQDTKESKDPNALKAAIDNELTSYVNAFWNLPDSDKAFWQSEIQKTGFSGGGGLNKKLEEEISNAHKARLVKDLQEPVFDKLEQAVRWQLTEEYTKELINLKNYLNKSTNVLITENLKAGEKAEYAGYIVRFSPLNDTAYVPSWTGKIKDDGTAQTQFTALGHIQSGAPDTLLLFEPDANPDTDEPIKEIPFKISFPNMQINLKEMYPTMDEIAGNWQTVYMTFPNIEADLNYIKSEGGECDFTAEMVELFKVARMKCKFEIQKIDETNATLVFGITSGINTSTGEALDIEPDPPVSASATYNEGVFASKVIMDDEMAINLSLDMKKTQEGNRVFENTSTIIGEDENGKIMKITINLKGQKE
;
A
#
# COMPACT_ATOMS: atom_id res chain seq x y z
N MET A 1 12.74 53.24 42.38
CA MET A 1 11.97 54.36 41.81
C MET A 1 11.76 54.02 40.34
N ASN A 2 10.56 53.51 40.01
CA ASN A 2 10.49 52.20 39.37
C ASN A 2 9.97 52.19 37.92
N LEU A 3 10.63 51.29 37.18
CA LEU A 3 10.45 50.66 35.87
C LEU A 3 9.01 50.25 35.45
N ARG A 4 7.97 50.93 35.94
CA ARG A 4 6.54 50.63 35.64
C ARG A 4 5.83 51.68 34.79
N LYS A 5 6.49 52.76 34.37
CA LYS A 5 5.87 53.81 33.53
C LYS A 5 6.32 53.84 32.05
N LEU A 6 7.26 52.97 31.65
CA LEU A 6 7.68 52.83 30.24
C LEU A 6 7.09 51.59 29.54
N ILE A 7 6.44 50.69 30.29
CA ILE A 7 5.80 49.46 29.75
C ILE A 7 4.29 49.67 29.46
N SER A 8 3.69 50.79 29.90
CA SER A 8 2.26 51.06 29.70
C SER A 8 1.93 51.93 28.47
N LEU A 9 2.88 52.20 27.57
CA LEU A 9 2.66 53.01 26.37
C LEU A 9 2.74 52.23 25.04
N LEU A 10 2.87 50.90 25.07
CA LEU A 10 2.94 50.07 23.86
C LEU A 10 1.84 48.99 23.73
N ILE A 11 0.83 48.98 24.61
CA ILE A 11 -0.22 47.92 24.67
C ILE A 11 -1.66 48.47 24.57
N LEU A 12 -1.88 49.76 24.27
CA LEU A 12 -3.24 50.27 23.98
C LEU A 12 -3.21 51.16 22.74
N VAL A 13 -4.23 51.00 21.86
CA VAL A 13 -4.42 51.56 20.50
C VAL A 13 -3.84 50.60 19.44
N THR A 14 -4.60 49.73 18.74
CA THR A 14 -5.98 49.87 18.26
C THR A 14 -6.60 48.50 17.94
N ILE A 15 -7.64 48.12 18.67
CA ILE A 15 -8.74 47.25 18.22
C ILE A 15 -9.90 48.19 17.86
N PHE A 16 -10.68 47.83 16.83
CA PHE A 16 -11.91 48.46 16.28
C PHE A 16 -11.75 49.57 15.23
N THR A 17 -11.85 49.17 13.96
CA THR A 17 -12.91 49.53 12.97
C THR A 17 -12.65 48.66 11.73
N ASN A 18 -13.49 47.69 11.37
CA ASN A 18 -14.73 47.93 10.64
C ASN A 18 -15.72 46.76 10.87
N ILE A 19 -16.92 47.09 11.36
CA ILE A 19 -18.13 46.29 11.19
C ILE A 19 -19.11 47.13 10.37
N PHE A 20 -19.79 46.47 9.43
CA PHE A 20 -20.98 46.86 8.65
C PHE A 20 -20.81 47.62 7.32
N SER A 21 -20.83 46.84 6.25
CA SER A 21 -21.75 46.96 5.10
C SER A 21 -21.75 45.60 4.37
N GLY A 22 -22.83 44.96 3.96
CA GLY A 22 -24.27 45.12 4.08
C GLY A 22 -24.87 43.84 3.47
N CYS A 23 -26.06 43.44 3.93
CA CYS A 23 -26.82 42.37 3.30
C CYS A 23 -27.15 42.73 1.85
N SER A 24 -26.78 41.88 0.89
CA SER A 24 -27.57 41.66 -0.34
C SER A 24 -27.30 40.26 -0.87
N GLY A 25 -28.36 39.46 -0.98
CA GLY A 25 -28.31 38.16 -1.64
C GLY A 25 -27.98 38.28 -3.13
N GLY A 26 -27.35 37.25 -3.67
CA GLY A 26 -27.04 37.13 -5.09
C GLY A 26 -25.76 36.31 -5.31
N SER A 27 -25.98 35.04 -5.62
CA SER A 27 -25.11 34.05 -6.29
C SER A 27 -23.74 34.49 -6.84
N ASP A 28 -22.76 33.59 -6.59
CA ASP A 28 -21.45 33.39 -7.24
C ASP A 28 -20.35 34.44 -7.06
N VAL A 29 -19.47 34.21 -6.07
CA VAL A 29 -18.14 34.84 -6.01
C VAL A 29 -17.08 33.84 -5.50
N LYS A 30 -16.01 33.65 -6.29
CA LYS A 30 -14.77 32.97 -5.90
C LYS A 30 -14.16 33.66 -4.67
N ASN A 31 -14.23 33.02 -3.50
CA ASN A 31 -13.55 33.47 -2.29
C ASN A 31 -12.06 33.12 -2.36
N SER A 32 -11.22 34.08 -2.75
CA SER A 32 -9.77 34.03 -2.47
C SER A 32 -9.41 35.20 -1.56
N SER A 33 -8.62 34.95 -0.53
CA SER A 33 -8.10 36.01 0.35
C SER A 33 -7.05 36.86 -0.39
N LYS A 34 -6.74 38.05 0.11
CA LYS A 34 -5.62 38.85 -0.42
C LYS A 34 -4.30 38.18 -0.07
N VAL A 35 -3.34 38.19 -1.01
CA VAL A 35 -1.96 37.75 -0.76
C VAL A 35 -1.35 38.59 0.36
N GLN A 36 -0.74 37.92 1.33
CA GLN A 36 0.00 38.53 2.43
C GLN A 36 1.49 38.32 2.20
N GLU A 37 2.27 39.38 2.43
CA GLU A 37 3.72 39.40 2.24
C GLU A 37 4.42 39.50 3.59
N PHE A 38 5.40 38.62 3.81
CA PHE A 38 6.24 38.58 5.00
C PHE A 38 7.72 38.61 4.62
N LYS A 39 8.55 39.08 5.54
CA LYS A 39 10.02 39.08 5.41
C LYS A 39 10.61 38.18 6.48
N ILE A 40 11.48 37.26 6.06
CA ILE A 40 12.23 36.38 6.95
C ILE A 40 13.73 36.58 6.76
N THR A 41 14.51 36.27 7.80
CA THR A 41 15.97 36.29 7.78
C THR A 41 16.52 35.03 8.44
N GLU A 42 17.83 34.81 8.36
CA GLU A 42 18.51 33.70 9.05
C GLU A 42 18.20 33.68 10.57
N ASP A 43 18.22 34.86 11.22
CA ASP A 43 17.94 35.01 12.66
C ASP A 43 16.45 34.90 13.02
N ASN A 44 15.55 35.12 12.06
CA ASN A 44 14.10 35.06 12.25
C ASN A 44 13.44 34.34 11.06
N PRO A 45 13.59 33.02 10.95
CA PRO A 45 13.14 32.25 9.78
C PRO A 45 11.67 31.82 9.87
N THR A 46 10.87 32.50 10.70
CA THR A 46 9.48 32.11 11.01
C THR A 46 8.46 33.09 10.43
N VAL A 47 7.36 32.57 9.90
CA VAL A 47 6.18 33.34 9.51
C VAL A 47 4.97 32.89 10.34
N ASN A 48 4.20 33.84 10.86
CA ASN A 48 2.90 33.62 11.48
C ASN A 48 1.86 34.51 10.78
N ALA A 49 0.84 33.90 10.19
CA ALA A 49 -0.18 34.59 9.40
C ALA A 49 -1.50 33.82 9.47
N ASP A 50 -2.66 34.45 9.65
CA ASP A 50 -3.98 33.77 9.55
C ASP A 50 -4.10 32.38 10.25
N GLY A 51 -3.38 32.17 11.35
CA GLY A 51 -3.34 30.90 12.08
C GLY A 51 -2.43 29.81 11.49
N ILE A 52 -1.77 30.07 10.35
CA ILE A 52 -0.66 29.26 9.82
C ILE A 52 0.67 29.69 10.45
N ASP A 53 1.49 28.72 10.84
CA ASP A 53 2.89 28.94 11.21
C ASP A 53 3.81 28.24 10.22
N ILE A 54 4.85 28.93 9.77
CA ILE A 54 5.88 28.35 8.90
C ILE A 54 7.24 28.59 9.54
N LEU A 55 8.01 27.51 9.70
CA LEU A 55 9.41 27.55 10.09
C LEU A 55 10.27 27.09 8.92
N PHE A 56 11.02 28.02 8.35
CA PHE A 56 12.02 27.74 7.33
C PHE A 56 13.36 27.37 7.97
N SER A 57 14.23 26.70 7.21
CA SER A 57 15.60 26.42 7.64
C SER A 57 16.50 27.63 7.44
N GLU A 58 17.28 27.97 8.47
CA GLU A 58 18.36 28.97 8.42
C GLU A 58 19.42 28.66 7.34
N TYR A 59 19.53 27.40 6.91
CA TYR A 59 20.49 26.97 5.89
C TYR A 59 20.11 27.39 4.46
N ASP A 60 18.84 27.73 4.23
CA ASP A 60 18.31 28.10 2.91
C ASP A 60 18.01 29.61 2.80
N ILE A 61 18.17 30.37 3.89
CA ILE A 61 17.89 31.81 3.94
C ILE A 61 19.19 32.57 4.10
N ASN A 62 19.64 33.32 3.09
CA ASN A 62 20.92 34.05 3.12
C ASN A 62 20.77 35.55 3.42
N GLU A 63 19.62 36.12 3.11
CA GLU A 63 19.31 37.54 3.25
C GLU A 63 17.81 37.71 3.52
N GLU A 64 17.35 38.97 3.62
CA GLU A 64 15.92 39.26 3.77
C GLU A 64 15.13 38.66 2.59
N THR A 65 14.37 37.61 2.88
CA THR A 65 13.66 36.80 1.88
C THR A 65 12.15 37.06 2.00
N THR A 66 11.47 37.22 0.86
CA THR A 66 10.03 37.47 0.82
C THR A 66 9.26 36.16 0.82
N VAL A 67 8.28 36.03 1.72
CA VAL A 67 7.32 34.92 1.74
C VAL A 67 5.93 35.44 1.44
N ASN A 68 5.28 34.86 0.45
CA ASN A 68 3.90 35.16 0.08
C ASN A 68 3.00 34.03 0.54
N ILE A 69 1.94 34.36 1.28
CA ILE A 69 0.93 33.42 1.77
C ILE A 69 -0.44 33.89 1.32
N GLN A 70 -1.24 32.98 0.78
CA GLN A 70 -2.61 33.27 0.39
C GLN A 70 -3.54 32.10 0.74
N LYS A 71 -4.63 32.36 1.47
CA LYS A 71 -5.72 31.39 1.62
C LYS A 71 -6.54 31.33 0.33
N VAL A 72 -6.69 30.13 -0.23
CA VAL A 72 -7.32 29.87 -1.54
C VAL A 72 -8.35 28.74 -1.44
N GLU A 73 -9.23 28.61 -2.44
CA GLU A 73 -10.05 27.41 -2.61
C GLU A 73 -9.21 26.30 -3.25
N PRO A 74 -9.36 25.02 -2.84
CA PRO A 74 -8.59 23.94 -3.43
C PRO A 74 -9.02 23.67 -4.88
N GLN A 75 -8.04 23.64 -5.79
CA GLN A 75 -8.28 23.37 -7.21
C GLN A 75 -8.63 21.89 -7.43
N ASN A 76 -9.64 21.58 -8.25
CA ASN A 76 -9.99 20.22 -8.69
C ASN A 76 -10.18 19.16 -7.58
N LEU A 77 -10.36 19.58 -6.32
CA LEU A 77 -10.55 18.65 -5.20
C LEU A 77 -11.99 18.15 -5.11
N PHE A 78 -12.95 19.07 -5.21
CA PHE A 78 -14.37 18.75 -5.08
C PHE A 78 -14.95 18.26 -6.41
N ASN A 79 -15.72 17.16 -6.35
CA ASN A 79 -16.39 16.53 -7.48
C ASN A 79 -17.64 15.76 -6.99
N GLU A 80 -18.25 14.92 -7.83
CA GLU A 80 -19.45 14.13 -7.47
C GLU A 80 -19.19 13.13 -6.32
N GLU A 81 -17.93 12.76 -6.08
CA GLU A 81 -17.53 11.79 -5.05
C GLU A 81 -16.94 12.44 -3.80
N VAL A 82 -16.41 13.67 -3.91
CA VAL A 82 -15.84 14.45 -2.80
C VAL A 82 -16.57 15.78 -2.74
N THR A 83 -17.50 15.90 -1.80
CA THR A 83 -18.36 17.09 -1.69
C THR A 83 -17.93 18.01 -0.55
N LYS A 84 -18.37 19.27 -0.59
CA LYS A 84 -18.19 20.23 0.51
C LYS A 84 -19.02 19.89 1.76
N GLU A 85 -20.00 18.99 1.64
CA GLU A 85 -20.80 18.51 2.78
C GLU A 85 -20.06 17.43 3.56
N ASP A 86 -19.19 16.67 2.89
CA ASP A 86 -18.46 15.55 3.46
C ASP A 86 -17.02 15.91 3.88
N VAL A 87 -16.46 16.98 3.32
CA VAL A 87 -15.06 17.40 3.54
C VAL A 87 -14.94 18.92 3.74
N LEU A 88 -14.38 19.30 4.88
CA LEU A 88 -13.94 20.67 5.18
C LEU A 88 -12.45 20.82 4.83
N VAL A 89 -12.04 21.97 4.30
CA VAL A 89 -10.67 22.23 3.82
C VAL A 89 -10.15 23.58 4.31
N ASN A 90 -8.85 23.64 4.57
CA ASN A 90 -8.12 24.85 4.89
C ASN A 90 -6.85 24.90 4.02
N THR A 91 -6.93 25.67 2.94
CA THR A 91 -5.95 25.63 1.86
C THR A 91 -5.18 26.94 1.72
N PHE A 92 -3.85 26.84 1.65
CA PHE A 92 -2.94 27.96 1.53
C PHE A 92 -1.95 27.75 0.37
N GLU A 93 -1.84 28.75 -0.50
CA GLU A 93 -0.74 28.86 -1.45
C GLU A 93 0.44 29.57 -0.78
N ILE A 94 1.62 28.94 -0.83
CA ILE A 94 2.86 29.46 -0.22
C ILE A 94 3.90 29.60 -1.31
N LYS A 95 4.48 30.80 -1.46
CA LYS A 95 5.50 31.10 -2.48
C LYS A 95 6.65 31.89 -1.87
N VAL A 96 7.87 31.52 -2.25
CA VAL A 96 9.10 32.28 -1.95
C VAL A 96 9.81 32.56 -3.29
N PRO A 97 9.52 33.69 -3.94
CA PRO A 97 9.98 33.96 -5.31
C PRO A 97 11.50 33.92 -5.51
N GLN A 98 12.27 34.16 -4.44
CA GLN A 98 13.73 34.19 -4.47
C GLN A 98 14.39 32.81 -4.35
N VAL A 99 13.63 31.77 -3.99
CA VAL A 99 14.18 30.43 -3.68
C VAL A 99 13.54 29.40 -4.59
N GLU A 100 14.35 28.79 -5.46
CA GLU A 100 13.89 27.75 -6.39
C GLU A 100 13.77 26.36 -5.72
N SER A 101 14.61 26.06 -4.73
CA SER A 101 14.58 24.80 -3.99
C SER A 101 15.16 24.97 -2.59
N PHE A 102 14.70 24.16 -1.64
CA PHE A 102 15.24 24.14 -0.28
C PHE A 102 16.09 22.88 -0.09
N THR A 103 17.28 23.06 0.47
CA THR A 103 18.18 21.96 0.82
C THR A 103 17.83 21.34 2.17
N SER A 104 17.03 22.03 2.99
CA SER A 104 16.56 21.55 4.30
C SER A 104 15.03 21.49 4.38
N LEU A 105 14.54 20.84 5.43
CA LEU A 105 13.12 20.72 5.70
C LEU A 105 12.52 22.02 6.26
N ILE A 106 11.26 22.25 5.90
CA ILE A 106 10.36 23.33 6.30
C ILE A 106 9.22 22.69 7.07
N ASN A 107 8.82 23.31 8.18
CA ASN A 107 7.62 22.91 8.91
C ASN A 107 6.50 23.93 8.63
N ILE A 108 5.33 23.42 8.26
CA ILE A 108 4.15 24.22 7.94
C ILE A 108 3.00 23.72 8.82
N ASP A 109 2.60 24.51 9.82
CA ASP A 109 1.51 24.18 10.74
C ASP A 109 0.21 24.85 10.28
N ILE A 110 -0.76 24.07 9.79
CA ILE A 110 -2.07 24.55 9.29
C ILE A 110 -3.18 24.10 10.25
N PRO A 111 -4.14 24.98 10.64
CA PRO A 111 -5.19 24.61 11.57
C PRO A 111 -6.28 23.74 10.92
N TYR A 112 -6.89 22.85 11.71
CA TYR A 112 -8.06 22.04 11.35
C TYR A 112 -9.24 22.30 12.30
N ASP A 113 -10.45 21.88 11.91
CA ASP A 113 -11.66 22.03 12.72
C ASP A 113 -12.25 20.68 13.09
N GLU A 114 -11.92 20.23 14.31
CA GLU A 114 -12.41 18.99 14.91
C GLU A 114 -13.96 18.92 15.00
N SER A 115 -14.66 20.05 15.06
CA SER A 115 -16.12 20.06 15.21
C SER A 115 -16.87 19.57 13.97
N PHE A 116 -16.18 19.45 12.83
CA PHE A 116 -16.73 18.91 11.59
C PHE A 116 -16.82 17.37 11.57
N ILE A 117 -16.17 16.70 12.53
CA ILE A 117 -16.16 15.24 12.64
C ILE A 117 -17.45 14.77 13.31
N GLU A 118 -18.28 14.00 12.59
CA GLU A 118 -19.48 13.37 13.16
C GLU A 118 -19.23 11.90 13.54
N ASN A 119 -18.48 11.17 12.72
CA ASN A 119 -18.09 9.77 12.99
C ASN A 119 -16.60 9.55 12.72
N GLY A 120 -15.89 8.97 13.70
CA GLY A 120 -14.47 8.66 13.64
C GLY A 120 -13.66 9.37 14.74
N SER A 121 -12.40 9.68 14.47
CA SER A 121 -11.48 10.33 15.40
C SER A 121 -10.62 11.37 14.68
N VAL A 122 -9.98 12.28 15.40
CA VAL A 122 -9.05 13.26 14.78
C VAL A 122 -7.99 12.58 13.91
N LYS A 123 -7.35 11.53 14.42
CA LYS A 123 -6.32 10.76 13.70
C LYS A 123 -6.83 10.16 12.39
N SER A 124 -8.11 9.85 12.35
CA SER A 124 -8.74 9.05 11.31
C SER A 124 -9.62 9.91 10.38
N ASN A 125 -9.87 11.18 10.72
CA ASN A 125 -10.64 12.13 9.90
C ASN A 125 -9.84 13.35 9.41
N VAL A 126 -8.68 13.68 10.00
CA VAL A 126 -7.85 14.82 9.58
C VAL A 126 -6.70 14.37 8.68
N GLY A 127 -6.34 15.17 7.68
CA GLY A 127 -5.22 14.90 6.77
C GLY A 127 -4.63 16.14 6.10
N ALA A 128 -3.47 15.97 5.45
CA ALA A 128 -2.80 17.02 4.68
C ALA A 128 -2.33 16.54 3.29
N MET A 129 -2.38 17.46 2.33
CA MET A 129 -1.92 17.26 0.95
C MET A 129 -1.28 18.53 0.40
N TYR A 130 -0.45 18.37 -0.63
CA TYR A 130 -0.02 19.46 -1.49
C TYR A 130 -0.57 19.28 -2.91
N TYR A 131 -0.64 20.36 -3.68
CA TYR A 131 -1.07 20.30 -5.08
C TYR A 131 0.15 20.19 -6.00
N ASP A 132 0.28 19.07 -6.71
CA ASP A 132 1.26 18.92 -7.77
C ASP A 132 0.71 19.55 -9.06
N GLU A 133 1.22 20.72 -9.42
CA GLU A 133 0.81 21.44 -10.62
C GLU A 133 1.12 20.67 -11.91
N THR A 134 2.20 19.88 -11.92
CA THR A 134 2.62 19.09 -13.10
C THR A 134 1.62 17.98 -13.37
N GLN A 135 1.16 17.32 -12.32
CA GLN A 135 0.18 16.22 -12.42
C GLN A 135 -1.27 16.72 -12.37
N SER A 136 -1.48 17.98 -12.00
CA SER A 136 -2.81 18.56 -11.70
C SER A 136 -3.58 17.71 -10.69
N GLN A 137 -2.89 17.23 -9.65
CA GLN A 137 -3.43 16.32 -8.65
C GLN A 137 -3.00 16.72 -7.25
N TRP A 138 -3.88 16.47 -6.28
CA TRP A 138 -3.51 16.55 -4.87
C TRP A 138 -2.72 15.30 -4.47
N ILE A 139 -1.53 15.52 -3.92
CA ILE A 139 -0.62 14.47 -3.46
C ILE A 139 -0.56 14.53 -1.93
N PRO A 140 -0.86 13.42 -1.24
CA PRO A 140 -0.64 13.31 0.21
C PRO A 140 0.80 13.60 0.61
N ILE A 141 0.98 14.26 1.75
CA ILE A 141 2.29 14.64 2.27
C ILE A 141 2.47 14.16 3.72
N PRO A 142 3.69 13.87 4.20
CA PRO A 142 3.90 13.60 5.61
C PRO A 142 3.46 14.74 6.51
N PHE A 143 2.73 14.38 7.57
CA PHE A 143 2.29 15.30 8.59
C PHE A 143 2.18 14.66 9.98
N GLU A 144 2.26 15.50 11.00
CA GLU A 144 1.93 15.18 12.39
C GLU A 144 0.68 15.97 12.81
N ILE A 145 -0.16 15.36 13.64
CA ILE A 145 -1.31 16.07 14.22
C ILE A 145 -0.92 16.55 15.61
N ASP A 146 -0.96 17.87 15.80
CA ASP A 146 -0.93 18.50 17.11
C ASP A 146 -2.37 18.68 17.60
N GLU A 147 -2.88 17.66 18.32
CA GLU A 147 -4.22 17.68 18.90
C GLU A 147 -4.39 18.81 19.94
N ALA A 148 -3.31 19.17 20.66
CA ALA A 148 -3.36 20.18 21.70
C ALA A 148 -3.58 21.59 21.13
N ASN A 149 -2.94 21.90 20.01
CA ASN A 149 -3.05 23.20 19.34
C ASN A 149 -4.01 23.20 18.14
N LYS A 150 -4.63 22.06 17.82
CA LYS A 150 -5.54 21.86 16.69
C LYS A 150 -4.90 22.24 15.35
N LYS A 151 -3.64 21.79 15.16
CA LYS A 151 -2.86 22.03 13.94
C LYS A 151 -2.36 20.72 13.36
N VAL A 152 -2.16 20.74 12.05
CA VAL A 152 -1.44 19.71 11.31
C VAL A 152 -0.09 20.28 10.90
N ARG A 153 0.99 19.65 11.38
CA ARG A 153 2.36 19.98 11.02
C ARG A 153 2.77 19.20 9.79
N ILE A 154 2.87 19.88 8.66
CA ILE A 154 3.42 19.34 7.41
C ILE A 154 4.93 19.54 7.45
N ILE A 155 5.68 18.49 7.11
CA ILE A 155 7.14 18.54 6.95
C ILE A 155 7.43 18.41 5.44
N THR A 156 8.24 19.30 4.87
CA THR A 156 8.47 19.35 3.41
C THR A 156 9.81 20.01 3.06
N ASN A 157 10.34 19.76 1.86
CA ASN A 157 11.53 20.43 1.28
C ASN A 157 11.19 21.30 0.06
N HIS A 158 9.91 21.47 -0.25
CA HIS A 158 9.43 22.25 -1.37
C HIS A 158 8.25 23.13 -0.94
N LEU A 159 7.88 24.07 -1.81
CA LEU A 159 6.71 24.91 -1.64
C LEU A 159 5.66 24.55 -2.69
N SER A 160 4.39 24.74 -2.32
CA SER A 160 3.23 24.39 -3.14
C SER A 160 1.98 25.08 -2.56
N THR A 161 0.82 24.76 -3.11
CA THR A 161 -0.46 24.92 -2.42
C THR A 161 -0.68 23.74 -1.49
N TYR A 162 -0.81 24.00 -0.19
CA TYR A 162 -1.06 23.00 0.84
C TYR A 162 -2.51 23.08 1.32
N SER A 163 -3.11 21.93 1.61
CA SER A 163 -4.46 21.83 2.16
C SER A 163 -4.48 20.88 3.34
N VAL A 164 -5.06 21.33 4.44
CA VAL A 164 -5.51 20.46 5.52
C VAL A 164 -7.00 20.25 5.40
N PHE A 165 -7.44 19.00 5.50
CA PHE A 165 -8.84 18.65 5.37
C PHE A 165 -9.34 17.83 6.55
N THR A 166 -10.63 17.98 6.83
CA THR A 166 -11.36 17.26 7.88
C THR A 166 -12.55 16.55 7.23
N ILE A 167 -12.62 15.24 7.39
CA ILE A 167 -13.66 14.38 6.84
C ILE A 167 -14.78 14.22 7.86
N LYS A 168 -16.03 14.28 7.40
CA LYS A 168 -17.21 14.19 8.25
C LYS A 168 -17.47 12.78 8.80
N ASN A 169 -17.41 11.76 7.92
CA ASN A 169 -17.74 10.37 8.23
C ASN A 169 -16.73 9.39 7.60
N GLU A 170 -16.08 8.55 8.41
CA GLU A 170 -14.94 7.74 7.94
C GLU A 170 -15.29 6.39 7.25
N ASN A 171 -16.49 5.82 7.44
CA ASN A 171 -16.78 4.41 7.05
C ASN A 171 -18.01 4.25 6.14
N THR A 172 -18.07 5.02 5.05
CA THR A 172 -19.13 4.85 4.03
C THR A 172 -18.70 3.84 2.94
N ARG A 173 -19.64 3.29 2.16
CA ARG A 173 -19.30 2.45 0.98
C ARG A 173 -18.39 3.16 -0.04
N ALA A 174 -18.41 4.49 -0.05
CA ALA A 174 -17.62 5.36 -0.91
C ALA A 174 -16.36 5.88 -0.22
N ALA A 175 -15.99 5.34 0.95
CA ALA A 175 -14.80 5.75 1.69
C ALA A 175 -13.58 5.69 0.78
N LYS A 176 -12.83 6.79 0.74
CA LYS A 176 -11.58 6.90 -0.01
C LYS A 176 -10.49 7.32 0.95
N ILE A 177 -9.32 6.74 0.74
CA ILE A 177 -8.05 7.25 1.23
C ILE A 177 -7.77 8.55 0.44
N ILE A 178 -8.41 9.66 0.83
CA ILE A 178 -8.16 10.99 0.26
C ILE A 178 -6.79 11.50 0.76
N LYS A 179 -6.45 11.16 2.01
CA LYS A 179 -5.14 11.30 2.67
C LYS A 179 -4.32 10.03 2.55
N VAL A 180 -3.01 10.10 2.53
CA VAL A 180 -2.21 9.09 3.26
C VAL A 180 -2.26 9.59 4.71
N ASN A 181 -2.74 8.80 5.69
CA ASN A 181 -2.74 9.25 7.09
C ASN A 181 -1.33 9.68 7.48
N SER A 182 -1.19 10.40 8.61
CA SER A 182 0.09 10.55 9.31
C SER A 182 0.86 9.25 9.13
N PHE A 183 2.02 9.33 8.45
CA PHE A 183 2.78 8.15 8.03
C PHE A 183 2.70 7.14 9.16
N PRO A 184 2.15 5.93 8.93
CA PRO A 184 2.01 4.99 10.03
C PRO A 184 3.38 4.94 10.67
N PRO A 185 3.50 5.32 11.97
CA PRO A 185 4.78 5.26 12.63
C PRO A 185 5.27 3.85 12.37
N LEU A 186 6.50 3.74 11.85
CA LEU A 186 7.10 2.44 11.55
C LEU A 186 6.78 1.52 12.71
N PRO A 187 6.17 0.35 12.44
CA PRO A 187 5.47 -0.41 13.47
C PRO A 187 6.40 -0.55 14.66
N SER A 188 5.87 -0.31 15.86
CA SER A 188 6.64 -0.48 17.09
C SER A 188 7.04 -1.95 17.21
N GLY A 189 8.21 -2.27 16.66
CA GLY A 189 8.67 -3.62 16.39
C GLY A 189 10.16 -3.73 16.72
N ILE A 190 10.58 -4.96 16.97
CA ILE A 190 11.95 -5.33 17.30
C ILE A 190 12.76 -5.20 16.01
N SER A 191 13.93 -4.54 16.03
CA SER A 191 14.80 -4.33 14.86
C SER A 191 14.92 -5.59 13.98
N GLN A 192 14.96 -6.78 14.59
CA GLN A 192 14.93 -8.11 13.98
C GLN A 192 13.88 -8.34 12.87
N VAL A 193 12.67 -7.77 12.96
CA VAL A 193 11.64 -7.93 11.91
C VAL A 193 12.07 -7.22 10.63
N PHE A 194 12.65 -6.03 10.77
CA PHE A 194 13.13 -5.24 9.64
C PHE A 194 14.39 -5.85 9.03
N GLU A 195 15.29 -6.39 9.86
CA GLU A 195 16.47 -7.14 9.38
C GLU A 195 16.05 -8.32 8.52
N ALA A 196 15.08 -9.11 9.01
CA ALA A 196 14.59 -10.28 8.29
C ALA A 196 14.05 -9.89 6.91
N VAL A 197 13.17 -8.88 6.84
CA VAL A 197 12.62 -8.37 5.56
C VAL A 197 13.73 -7.96 4.59
N ILE A 198 14.75 -7.26 5.09
CA ILE A 198 15.86 -6.80 4.26
C ILE A 198 16.73 -7.99 3.82
N ASP A 199 17.03 -8.94 4.71
CA ASP A 199 17.81 -10.14 4.39
C ASP A 199 17.08 -11.03 3.36
N GLU A 200 15.77 -11.20 3.50
CA GLU A 200 14.94 -11.90 2.50
C GLU A 200 15.04 -11.18 1.15
N ALA A 201 14.86 -9.86 1.12
CA ALA A 201 14.94 -9.09 -0.11
C ALA A 201 16.32 -9.20 -0.76
N ILE A 202 17.40 -9.10 0.03
CA ILE A 202 18.79 -9.24 -0.42
C ILE A 202 19.03 -10.62 -1.04
N ASN A 203 18.59 -11.69 -0.37
CA ASN A 203 18.69 -13.06 -0.89
C ASN A 203 17.88 -13.24 -2.19
N ASN A 204 16.85 -12.43 -2.39
CA ASN A 204 16.00 -12.42 -3.58
C ASN A 204 16.33 -11.29 -4.57
N THR A 205 17.57 -10.80 -4.63
CA THR A 205 17.99 -9.76 -5.58
C THR A 205 17.21 -8.45 -5.44
N MET A 206 16.97 -8.03 -4.20
CA MET A 206 16.15 -6.86 -3.81
C MET A 206 14.68 -6.96 -4.22
N THR A 207 14.17 -8.18 -4.37
CA THR A 207 12.73 -8.44 -4.60
C THR A 207 12.06 -8.77 -3.28
N PRO A 208 10.99 -8.06 -2.88
CA PRO A 208 10.29 -8.33 -1.62
C PRO A 208 9.64 -9.72 -1.65
N GLY A 209 9.75 -10.45 -0.54
CA GLY A 209 9.16 -11.77 -0.36
C GLY A 209 8.06 -11.79 0.69
N LYS A 210 7.92 -12.93 1.37
CA LYS A 210 6.84 -13.18 2.32
C LYS A 210 6.96 -12.31 3.57
N GLN A 211 8.16 -12.04 4.05
CA GLN A 211 8.35 -11.20 5.23
C GLN A 211 7.99 -9.75 4.92
N ALA A 212 8.35 -9.28 3.72
CA ALA A 212 7.93 -7.96 3.24
C ALA A 212 6.40 -7.87 3.12
N PHE A 213 5.74 -8.93 2.63
CA PHE A 213 4.28 -9.01 2.61
C PHE A 213 3.66 -8.85 4.00
N GLU A 214 4.12 -9.66 4.97
CA GLU A 214 3.60 -9.68 6.35
C GLU A 214 3.81 -8.33 7.05
N LEU A 215 4.97 -7.71 6.87
CA LEU A 215 5.24 -6.36 7.39
C LEU A 215 4.34 -5.31 6.72
N GLY A 216 4.18 -5.38 5.39
CA GLY A 216 3.28 -4.50 4.65
C GLY A 216 1.83 -4.61 5.12
N GLN A 217 1.36 -5.83 5.37
CA GLN A 217 0.05 -6.06 5.97
C GLN A 217 -0.06 -5.47 7.37
N SER A 218 0.97 -5.62 8.22
CA SER A 218 0.97 -5.04 9.57
C SER A 218 0.87 -3.52 9.53
N VAL A 219 1.68 -2.88 8.68
CA VAL A 219 1.64 -1.43 8.45
C VAL A 219 0.24 -0.99 8.06
N VAL A 220 -0.41 -1.71 7.15
CA VAL A 220 -1.75 -1.37 6.65
C VAL A 220 -2.84 -1.67 7.67
N SER A 221 -2.69 -2.76 8.43
CA SER A 221 -3.54 -3.13 9.55
C SER A 221 -3.58 -2.01 10.57
N ASP A 222 -2.40 -1.52 10.98
CA ASP A 222 -2.28 -0.39 11.92
C ASP A 222 -2.79 0.91 11.30
N TRP A 223 -2.51 1.13 10.02
CA TRP A 223 -2.94 2.32 9.29
C TRP A 223 -4.47 2.43 9.19
N LEU A 224 -5.16 1.31 8.95
CA LEU A 224 -6.61 1.27 8.73
C LEU A 224 -7.41 0.85 9.97
N GLY A 225 -6.76 0.39 11.04
CA GLY A 225 -7.42 -0.18 12.22
C GLY A 225 -8.13 -1.51 11.93
N ILE A 226 -7.64 -2.28 10.95
CA ILE A 226 -8.24 -3.54 10.50
C ILE A 226 -7.28 -4.68 10.79
N SER A 227 -7.74 -5.77 11.39
CA SER A 227 -6.84 -6.88 11.73
C SER A 227 -6.15 -7.47 10.47
N GLY A 228 -4.87 -7.83 10.60
CA GLY A 228 -4.10 -8.47 9.52
C GLY A 228 -4.72 -9.79 9.01
N ALA A 229 -5.38 -10.54 9.89
CA ALA A 229 -6.11 -11.76 9.50
C ALA A 229 -7.28 -11.44 8.57
N THR A 230 -8.07 -10.41 8.90
CA THR A 230 -9.15 -9.91 8.05
C THR A 230 -8.63 -9.47 6.68
N LEU A 231 -7.55 -8.67 6.64
CA LEU A 231 -6.89 -8.25 5.40
C LEU A 231 -6.42 -9.45 4.55
N THR A 232 -5.88 -10.49 5.17
CA THR A 232 -5.42 -11.69 4.47
C THR A 232 -6.58 -12.45 3.84
N SER A 233 -7.64 -12.72 4.60
CA SER A 233 -8.84 -13.38 4.08
C SER A 233 -9.43 -12.62 2.90
N ILE A 234 -9.56 -11.30 3.01
CA ILE A 234 -10.11 -10.44 1.95
C ILE A 234 -9.25 -10.48 0.69
N THR A 235 -7.93 -10.32 0.83
CA THR A 235 -7.01 -10.28 -0.32
C THR A 235 -6.80 -11.63 -1.01
N GLN A 236 -7.04 -12.75 -0.33
CA GLN A 236 -6.83 -14.09 -0.91
C GLN A 236 -8.11 -14.76 -1.44
N THR A 237 -9.29 -14.39 -0.95
CA THR A 237 -10.52 -15.17 -1.22
C THR A 237 -11.65 -14.40 -1.91
N LEU A 238 -11.78 -13.08 -1.67
CA LEU A 238 -12.96 -12.31 -2.08
C LEU A 238 -12.79 -11.56 -3.41
N TYR A 239 -11.55 -11.18 -3.74
CA TYR A 239 -11.25 -10.45 -4.96
C TYR A 239 -10.83 -11.37 -6.12
N ALA A 240 -11.17 -10.97 -7.35
CA ALA A 240 -10.60 -11.58 -8.55
C ALA A 240 -9.06 -11.57 -8.51
N SER A 241 -8.44 -12.61 -9.07
CA SER A 241 -7.01 -12.92 -8.94
C SER A 241 -6.08 -11.77 -9.37
N GLU A 242 -6.46 -11.00 -10.39
CA GLU A 242 -5.67 -9.86 -10.87
C GLU A 242 -5.62 -8.72 -9.83
N PHE A 243 -6.76 -8.32 -9.28
CA PHE A 243 -6.81 -7.28 -8.25
C PHE A 243 -6.10 -7.74 -6.97
N ALA A 244 -6.36 -8.99 -6.55
CA ALA A 244 -5.70 -9.61 -5.41
C ALA A 244 -4.16 -9.60 -5.54
N SER A 245 -3.64 -10.01 -6.71
CA SER A 245 -2.21 -9.99 -7.01
C SER A 245 -1.62 -8.57 -6.99
N GLY A 246 -2.30 -7.60 -7.61
CA GLY A 246 -1.89 -6.20 -7.59
C GLY A 246 -1.83 -5.61 -6.18
N LEU A 247 -2.85 -5.88 -5.36
CA LEU A 247 -2.90 -5.45 -3.97
C LEU A 247 -1.82 -6.14 -3.12
N GLY A 248 -1.57 -7.43 -3.34
CA GLY A 248 -0.51 -8.16 -2.66
C GLY A 248 0.89 -7.62 -2.97
N ASN A 249 1.14 -7.26 -4.23
CA ASN A 249 2.39 -6.59 -4.63
C ASN A 249 2.54 -5.20 -3.99
N ALA A 250 1.44 -4.46 -3.82
CA ALA A 250 1.47 -3.19 -3.10
C ALA A 250 1.87 -3.37 -1.63
N PHE A 251 1.36 -4.40 -0.94
CA PHE A 251 1.79 -4.72 0.43
C PHE A 251 3.27 -5.08 0.50
N ASN A 252 3.77 -5.92 -0.41
CA ASN A 252 5.19 -6.27 -0.51
C ASN A 252 6.10 -5.04 -0.57
N ASN A 253 5.75 -4.10 -1.44
CA ASN A 253 6.55 -2.88 -1.62
C ASN A 253 6.50 -1.98 -0.38
N VAL A 254 5.31 -1.80 0.21
CA VAL A 254 5.14 -1.04 1.45
C VAL A 254 5.97 -1.63 2.58
N GLY A 255 5.99 -2.96 2.74
CA GLY A 255 6.77 -3.61 3.79
C GLY A 255 8.28 -3.46 3.60
N LEU A 256 8.79 -3.68 2.40
CA LEU A 256 10.22 -3.47 2.11
C LEU A 256 10.64 -2.01 2.32
N ALA A 257 9.83 -1.07 1.83
CA ALA A 257 10.09 0.35 2.00
C ALA A 257 10.07 0.77 3.48
N ALA A 258 9.11 0.29 4.26
CA ALA A 258 9.06 0.52 5.71
C ALA A 258 10.31 -0.02 6.42
N ALA A 259 10.76 -1.23 6.09
CA ALA A 259 11.97 -1.80 6.69
C ALA A 259 13.22 -0.97 6.39
N MET A 260 13.36 -0.45 5.16
CA MET A 260 14.48 0.41 4.77
C MET A 260 14.47 1.75 5.52
N VAL A 261 13.30 2.38 5.68
CA VAL A 261 13.17 3.63 6.46
C VAL A 261 13.46 3.38 7.95
N GLN A 262 13.04 2.24 8.52
CA GLN A 262 13.33 1.92 9.91
C GLN A 262 14.81 1.64 10.16
N ALA A 263 15.45 0.88 9.28
CA ALA A 263 16.89 0.64 9.35
C ALA A 263 17.68 1.97 9.33
N ALA A 264 17.23 2.91 8.48
CA ALA A 264 17.75 4.26 8.42
C ALA A 264 17.57 5.05 9.73
N TYR A 265 16.41 4.94 10.37
CA TYR A 265 16.12 5.61 11.63
C TYR A 265 16.95 5.02 12.80
N ASP A 266 16.96 3.70 12.95
CA ASP A 266 17.71 2.99 14.00
C ASP A 266 19.21 3.29 13.93
N PHE A 267 19.73 3.45 12.71
CA PHE A 267 21.09 3.92 12.47
C PHE A 267 21.32 5.33 13.04
N SER A 268 20.52 6.31 12.61
CA SER A 268 20.69 7.72 13.04
C SER A 268 20.53 7.91 14.55
N SER A 269 19.79 7.01 15.21
CA SER A 269 19.62 7.02 16.67
C SER A 269 20.71 6.25 17.43
N GLY A 270 21.69 5.66 16.72
CA GLY A 270 22.84 4.96 17.30
C GLY A 270 22.51 3.63 17.98
N LYS A 271 21.33 3.07 17.72
CA LYS A 271 20.81 1.88 18.41
C LYS A 271 21.39 0.57 17.91
N ASP A 272 21.79 0.49 16.64
CA ASP A 272 22.26 -0.77 16.06
C ASP A 272 23.35 -0.61 14.99
N LYS A 273 24.61 -0.52 15.44
CA LYS A 273 25.79 -0.43 14.55
C LYS A 273 26.13 -1.75 13.85
N GLU A 274 25.67 -2.88 14.38
CA GLU A 274 25.98 -4.22 13.85
C GLU A 274 25.06 -4.58 12.68
N LEU A 275 23.74 -4.38 12.85
CA LEU A 275 22.75 -4.40 11.76
C LEU A 275 23.24 -3.57 10.59
N PHE A 276 23.64 -2.35 10.89
CA PHE A 276 24.13 -1.39 9.93
C PHE A 276 25.37 -1.89 9.15
N THR A 277 26.34 -2.49 9.83
CA THR A 277 27.55 -3.02 9.21
C THR A 277 27.23 -4.17 8.27
N ASN A 278 26.31 -5.06 8.68
CA ASN A 278 25.86 -6.19 7.87
C ASN A 278 25.02 -5.71 6.66
N LEU A 279 24.12 -4.75 6.89
CA LEU A 279 23.31 -4.11 5.86
C LEU A 279 24.18 -3.43 4.80
N THR A 280 25.16 -2.62 5.22
CA THR A 280 26.09 -1.93 4.31
C THR A 280 26.87 -2.93 3.46
N LYS A 281 27.40 -3.99 4.09
CA LYS A 281 28.10 -5.06 3.36
C LYS A 281 27.18 -5.72 2.35
N ASN A 282 25.98 -6.12 2.75
CA ASN A 282 25.07 -6.85 1.89
C ASN A 282 24.51 -5.97 0.76
N LEU A 283 24.02 -4.76 1.06
CA LEU A 283 23.52 -3.81 0.05
C LEU A 283 24.58 -3.39 -0.97
N SER A 284 25.86 -3.35 -0.59
CA SER A 284 26.95 -3.03 -1.53
C SER A 284 27.10 -4.07 -2.66
N TYR A 285 26.66 -5.31 -2.46
CA TYR A 285 26.63 -6.35 -3.50
C TYR A 285 25.40 -6.28 -4.40
N PHE A 286 24.29 -5.71 -3.92
CA PHE A 286 22.98 -5.73 -4.58
C PHE A 286 22.45 -4.33 -4.95
N SER A 287 23.34 -3.33 -5.10
CA SER A 287 23.07 -1.89 -5.32
C SER A 287 22.30 -1.53 -6.62
N VAL A 288 21.54 -2.46 -7.17
CA VAL A 288 20.80 -2.35 -8.44
C VAL A 288 19.28 -2.28 -8.21
N GLY A 289 18.81 -2.46 -6.97
CA GLY A 289 17.38 -2.43 -6.62
C GLY A 289 16.86 -1.02 -6.30
N ARG A 290 15.55 -0.80 -6.50
CA ARG A 290 14.84 0.48 -6.31
C ARG A 290 15.11 1.18 -4.96
N TRP A 291 15.38 0.40 -3.90
CA TRP A 291 15.57 0.89 -2.53
C TRP A 291 17.02 0.85 -2.05
N GLY A 292 17.88 0.10 -2.74
CA GLY A 292 19.24 -0.20 -2.29
C GLY A 292 20.14 1.04 -2.27
N SER A 293 20.01 1.93 -3.26
CA SER A 293 20.91 3.08 -3.42
C SER A 293 20.76 4.11 -2.30
N ASN A 294 19.53 4.48 -1.92
CA ASN A 294 19.29 5.51 -0.89
C ASN A 294 19.65 5.03 0.52
N ALA A 295 19.31 3.78 0.88
CA ALA A 295 19.66 3.19 2.17
C ALA A 295 21.18 3.06 2.33
N LEU A 296 21.86 2.69 1.24
CA LEU A 296 23.31 2.62 1.17
C LEU A 296 23.97 4.01 1.25
N GLN A 297 23.38 5.06 0.68
CA GLN A 297 23.90 6.42 0.81
C GLN A 297 23.85 6.92 2.25
N LEU A 298 22.73 6.72 2.94
CA LEU A 298 22.63 7.04 4.38
C LEU A 298 23.73 6.31 5.16
N SER A 299 23.95 5.05 4.78
CA SER A 299 25.00 4.24 5.37
C SER A 299 26.39 4.86 5.21
N PHE A 300 26.70 5.39 4.03
CA PHE A 300 27.98 6.05 3.82
C PHE A 300 28.12 7.37 4.56
N VAL A 301 27.06 8.18 4.67
CA VAL A 301 27.11 9.45 5.42
C VAL A 301 27.52 9.16 6.87
N GLY A 302 26.87 8.18 7.49
CA GLY A 302 27.12 7.88 8.90
C GLY A 302 28.38 7.05 9.19
N VAL A 303 28.77 6.11 8.33
CA VAL A 303 30.07 5.41 8.44
C VAL A 303 31.22 6.38 8.33
N TYR A 304 31.14 7.31 7.37
CA TYR A 304 32.22 8.24 7.12
C TYR A 304 32.51 9.11 8.35
N ALA A 305 31.46 9.64 8.96
CA ALA A 305 31.49 10.35 10.24
C ALA A 305 32.13 9.51 11.37
N ILE A 306 31.62 8.28 11.57
CA ILE A 306 32.04 7.39 12.66
C ILE A 306 33.48 6.89 12.48
N ASP A 307 33.83 6.30 11.33
CA ASP A 307 35.15 5.72 11.06
C ASP A 307 36.27 6.74 11.24
N TYR A 308 36.01 7.97 10.86
CA TYR A 308 37.01 9.03 10.89
C TYR A 308 37.19 9.61 12.30
N SER A 309 36.10 9.72 13.07
CA SER A 309 36.14 10.08 14.49
C SER A 309 36.84 9.03 15.37
N LEU A 310 36.69 7.74 15.06
CA LEU A 310 37.24 6.64 15.86
C LEU A 310 38.69 6.28 15.50
N ASN A 311 39.07 6.28 14.22
CA ASN A 311 40.34 5.68 13.79
C ASN A 311 41.51 6.67 13.61
N LYS A 312 41.28 7.99 13.61
CA LYS A 312 42.32 8.98 13.25
C LYS A 312 42.56 10.10 14.27
N PHE A 313 42.02 10.00 15.48
CA PHE A 313 42.37 10.88 16.60
C PHE A 313 43.76 10.56 17.16
N ALA A 314 44.80 10.79 16.38
CA ALA A 314 46.17 10.83 16.86
C ALA A 314 46.50 12.28 17.26
N THR A 315 46.63 12.53 18.55
CA THR A 315 47.13 13.80 19.11
C THR A 315 48.61 13.93 18.76
N ALA A 316 48.93 14.28 17.52
CA ALA A 316 50.30 14.47 17.07
C ALA A 316 50.89 15.73 17.72
N ALA A 317 51.84 15.57 18.64
CA ALA A 317 52.68 16.65 19.11
C ALA A 317 53.68 17.03 18.01
N TRP A 318 53.62 18.27 17.50
CA TRP A 318 54.54 18.79 16.50
C TRP A 318 55.77 19.40 17.19
N ASP A 319 56.99 18.99 16.80
CA ASP A 319 58.23 19.64 17.24
C ASP A 319 58.33 21.07 16.67
N GLY A 320 58.98 22.01 17.36
CA GLY A 320 58.90 23.45 17.11
C GLY A 320 59.35 23.93 15.71
N ARG A 321 60.04 23.08 14.93
CA ARG A 321 60.35 23.36 13.51
C ARG A 321 59.24 22.96 12.54
N LYS A 322 58.37 22.01 12.90
CA LYS A 322 57.17 21.61 12.16
C LYS A 322 55.98 22.52 12.47
N GLU A 323 56.00 23.13 13.66
CA GLU A 323 54.98 24.05 14.16
C GLU A 323 54.77 25.28 13.25
N ILE A 324 55.82 25.83 12.64
CA ILE A 324 55.69 26.99 11.73
C ILE A 324 54.80 26.70 10.51
N TRP A 325 54.94 25.52 9.91
CA TRP A 325 54.12 25.12 8.75
C TRP A 325 52.70 24.78 9.18
N TYR A 326 52.53 24.20 10.37
CA TYR A 326 51.22 23.96 10.96
C TYR A 326 50.46 25.26 11.24
N GLU A 327 51.11 26.26 11.85
CA GLU A 327 50.49 27.56 12.13
C GLU A 327 50.23 28.37 10.86
N ALA A 328 51.12 28.29 9.84
CA ALA A 328 50.91 28.96 8.55
C ALA A 328 49.72 28.35 7.80
N TYR A 329 49.66 27.01 7.77
CA TYR A 329 48.53 26.25 7.25
C TYR A 329 47.23 26.62 7.98
N LYS A 330 47.24 26.61 9.32
CA LYS A 330 46.09 26.97 10.15
C LYS A 330 45.61 28.40 9.86
N ALA A 331 46.53 29.36 9.80
CA ALA A 331 46.20 30.76 9.51
C ALA A 331 45.52 30.94 8.14
N TYR A 332 45.91 30.18 7.12
CA TYR A 332 45.25 30.20 5.81
C TYR A 332 43.79 29.75 5.90
N TYR A 333 43.50 28.65 6.61
CA TYR A 333 42.12 28.15 6.77
C TYR A 333 41.27 28.99 7.74
N GLU A 334 41.89 29.73 8.66
CA GLU A 334 41.22 30.63 9.59
C GLU A 334 40.97 32.04 9.03
N LYS A 335 41.63 32.43 7.93
CA LYS A 335 41.56 33.80 7.39
C LYS A 335 41.15 33.90 5.94
N GLU A 336 41.56 32.95 5.10
CA GLU A 336 41.43 33.04 3.63
C GLU A 336 40.48 31.96 3.08
N ASN A 337 40.68 30.70 3.46
CA ASN A 337 39.91 29.57 2.94
C ASN A 337 38.89 29.04 3.96
N ILE A 338 38.19 29.96 4.63
CA ILE A 338 37.17 29.64 5.64
C ILE A 338 35.90 29.18 4.91
N ARG A 339 35.29 28.09 5.39
CA ARG A 339 33.97 27.66 4.95
C ARG A 339 33.06 27.47 6.16
N THR A 340 31.89 28.10 6.15
CA THR A 340 30.91 27.97 7.23
C THR A 340 30.24 26.60 7.18
N ALA A 341 29.62 26.17 8.30
CA ALA A 341 28.86 24.92 8.33
C ALA A 341 27.75 24.90 7.26
N LYS A 342 27.07 26.03 7.04
CA LYS A 342 26.06 26.20 5.99
C LYS A 342 26.61 25.96 4.58
N GLN A 343 27.77 26.52 4.26
CA GLN A 343 28.44 26.28 2.98
C GLN A 343 28.90 24.83 2.82
N TRP A 344 29.39 24.20 3.90
CA TRP A 344 29.72 22.77 3.92
C TRP A 344 28.50 21.90 3.66
N TYR A 345 27.40 22.13 4.38
CA TYR A 345 26.15 21.42 4.20
C TYR A 345 25.65 21.51 2.77
N SER A 346 25.54 22.73 2.23
CA SER A 346 25.10 22.92 0.84
C SER A 346 25.98 22.15 -0.14
N LYS A 347 27.31 22.21 0.02
CA LYS A 347 28.25 21.49 -0.85
C LYS A 347 28.06 19.98 -0.78
N LEU A 348 27.96 19.40 0.43
CA LEU A 348 27.81 17.96 0.60
C LEU A 348 26.41 17.46 0.20
N TYR A 349 25.37 18.28 0.39
CA TYR A 349 24.02 18.01 -0.09
C TYR A 349 24.00 17.85 -1.62
N TRP A 350 24.62 18.76 -2.35
CA TRP A 350 24.67 18.66 -3.82
C TRP A 350 25.54 17.50 -4.30
N ILE A 351 26.65 17.18 -3.61
CA ILE A 351 27.41 15.95 -3.87
C ILE A 351 26.51 14.71 -3.70
N TRP A 352 25.67 14.68 -2.67
CA TRP A 352 24.69 13.62 -2.48
C TRP A 352 23.68 13.59 -3.62
N GLN A 353 23.07 14.72 -3.99
CA GLN A 353 22.12 14.78 -5.11
C GLN A 353 22.73 14.30 -6.43
N ASP A 354 23.98 14.66 -6.73
CA ASP A 354 24.68 14.24 -7.95
C ASP A 354 25.02 12.74 -7.97
N THR A 355 25.12 12.12 -6.80
CA THR A 355 25.48 10.70 -6.66
C THR A 355 24.30 9.80 -6.33
N LYS A 356 23.11 10.34 -6.08
CA LYS A 356 21.98 9.57 -5.54
C LYS A 356 21.46 8.45 -6.45
N GLU A 357 21.61 8.62 -7.75
CA GLU A 357 21.23 7.63 -8.78
C GLU A 357 22.39 6.72 -9.19
N SER A 358 23.57 6.87 -8.56
CA SER A 358 24.75 6.06 -8.88
C SER A 358 24.53 4.59 -8.54
N LYS A 359 24.94 3.71 -9.45
CA LYS A 359 25.01 2.25 -9.22
C LYS A 359 26.28 1.84 -8.50
N ASP A 360 27.33 2.69 -8.53
CA ASP A 360 28.53 2.45 -7.73
C ASP A 360 28.20 2.74 -6.26
N PRO A 361 28.21 1.72 -5.39
CA PRO A 361 27.91 1.90 -3.99
C PRO A 361 28.82 2.96 -3.35
N ASN A 362 30.10 3.02 -3.72
CA ASN A 362 31.06 3.90 -3.05
C ASN A 362 31.08 5.35 -3.57
N ALA A 363 30.24 5.70 -4.56
CA ALA A 363 30.30 6.99 -5.24
C ALA A 363 30.18 8.18 -4.28
N LEU A 364 29.17 8.15 -3.38
CA LEU A 364 28.95 9.22 -2.39
C LEU A 364 30.14 9.35 -1.44
N LYS A 365 30.59 8.22 -0.86
CA LYS A 365 31.72 8.19 0.07
C LYS A 365 32.99 8.74 -0.59
N ALA A 366 33.27 8.32 -1.83
CA ALA A 366 34.43 8.79 -2.57
C ALA A 366 34.33 10.30 -2.89
N ALA A 367 33.15 10.78 -3.29
CA ALA A 367 32.94 12.19 -3.61
C ALA A 367 33.09 13.10 -2.37
N ILE A 368 32.51 12.71 -1.23
CA ILE A 368 32.71 13.42 0.06
C ILE A 368 34.19 13.40 0.46
N ASP A 369 34.83 12.22 0.39
CA ASP A 369 36.24 12.11 0.76
C ASP A 369 37.14 12.98 -0.11
N ASN A 370 36.87 13.02 -1.42
CA ASN A 370 37.58 13.84 -2.40
C ASN A 370 37.39 15.34 -2.14
N GLU A 371 36.17 15.80 -1.85
CA GLU A 371 35.91 17.21 -1.50
C GLU A 371 36.69 17.62 -0.25
N LEU A 372 36.64 16.80 0.81
CA LEU A 372 37.36 17.06 2.05
C LEU A 372 38.88 17.02 1.83
N THR A 373 39.39 16.04 1.07
CA THR A 373 40.81 15.92 0.72
C THR A 373 41.29 17.12 -0.10
N SER A 374 40.50 17.54 -1.08
CA SER A 374 40.78 18.72 -1.91
C SER A 374 40.86 19.97 -1.03
N TYR A 375 39.88 20.15 -0.14
CA TYR A 375 39.83 21.29 0.77
C TYR A 375 41.06 21.34 1.66
N VAL A 376 41.43 20.26 2.36
CA VAL A 376 42.59 20.26 3.28
C VAL A 376 43.95 20.32 2.57
N ASN A 377 43.99 20.05 1.26
CA ASN A 377 45.21 20.17 0.46
C ASN A 377 45.31 21.49 -0.31
N ALA A 378 44.27 22.35 -0.28
CA ALA A 378 44.26 23.62 -0.99
C ALA A 378 45.48 24.50 -0.67
N PHE A 379 45.94 24.53 0.58
CA PHE A 379 47.15 25.27 0.98
C PHE A 379 48.41 24.81 0.23
N TRP A 380 48.59 23.51 0.01
CA TRP A 380 49.77 22.96 -0.65
C TRP A 380 49.79 23.24 -2.16
N ASN A 381 48.60 23.42 -2.74
CA ASN A 381 48.39 23.76 -4.14
C ASN A 381 48.56 25.27 -4.44
N LEU A 382 48.76 26.11 -3.41
CA LEU A 382 49.08 27.52 -3.60
C LEU A 382 50.44 27.69 -4.30
N PRO A 383 50.62 28.77 -5.07
CA PRO A 383 51.95 29.18 -5.55
C PRO A 383 52.96 29.26 -4.40
N ASP A 384 54.23 28.97 -4.67
CA ASP A 384 55.28 28.99 -3.65
C ASP A 384 55.44 30.36 -2.98
N SER A 385 55.15 31.45 -3.71
CA SER A 385 55.10 32.82 -3.18
C SER A 385 54.08 32.98 -2.07
N ASP A 386 52.92 32.35 -2.20
CA ASP A 386 51.78 32.53 -1.32
C ASP A 386 51.96 31.66 -0.06
N LYS A 387 52.52 30.46 -0.22
CA LYS A 387 52.95 29.64 0.92
C LYS A 387 54.04 30.35 1.73
N ALA A 388 55.00 31.00 1.05
CA ALA A 388 56.04 31.79 1.71
C ALA A 388 55.47 33.02 2.43
N PHE A 389 54.43 33.66 1.88
CA PHE A 389 53.70 34.73 2.56
C PHE A 389 53.14 34.26 3.90
N TRP A 390 52.36 33.17 3.93
CA TRP A 390 51.78 32.64 5.16
C TRP A 390 52.86 32.21 6.17
N GLN A 391 53.95 31.61 5.71
CA GLN A 391 55.09 31.30 6.57
C GLN A 391 55.68 32.57 7.21
N SER A 392 55.87 33.63 6.42
CA SER A 392 56.43 34.90 6.91
C SER A 392 55.51 35.60 7.92
N GLU A 393 54.19 35.49 7.75
CA GLU A 393 53.20 36.03 8.70
C GLU A 393 53.36 35.38 10.09
N ILE A 394 53.62 34.08 10.13
CA ILE A 394 53.87 33.37 11.39
C ILE A 394 55.23 33.73 11.98
N GLN A 395 56.28 33.90 11.17
CA GLN A 395 57.62 34.29 11.66
C GLN A 395 57.61 35.62 12.41
N LYS A 396 56.72 36.55 12.05
CA LYS A 396 56.52 37.82 12.77
C LYS A 396 56.09 37.65 14.22
N THR A 397 55.57 36.47 14.59
CA THR A 397 55.10 36.16 15.96
C THR A 397 56.18 35.57 16.87
N GLY A 398 57.43 35.44 16.40
CA GLY A 398 58.58 34.99 17.21
C GLY A 398 59.16 33.62 16.83
N PHE A 399 58.67 32.97 15.76
CA PHE A 399 59.22 31.73 15.23
C PHE A 399 60.48 32.00 14.38
N SER A 400 61.65 31.51 14.81
CA SER A 400 62.95 31.77 14.15
C SER A 400 63.53 30.58 13.36
N GLY A 401 62.78 29.48 13.22
CA GLY A 401 63.25 28.25 12.57
C GLY A 401 62.61 28.01 11.20
N GLY A 402 63.41 27.98 10.14
CA GLY A 402 62.98 27.49 8.82
C GLY A 402 62.95 25.96 8.80
N GLY A 403 61.85 25.35 9.23
CA GLY A 403 61.64 23.91 9.10
C GLY A 403 61.54 23.51 7.62
N GLY A 404 62.23 22.44 7.22
CA GLY A 404 62.13 21.92 5.86
C GLY A 404 60.73 21.35 5.60
N LEU A 405 60.06 21.85 4.56
CA LEU A 405 58.82 21.29 4.04
C LEU A 405 59.14 20.00 3.28
N ASN A 406 58.40 18.94 3.54
CA ASN A 406 58.46 17.72 2.75
C ASN A 406 57.05 17.10 2.66
N LYS A 407 56.86 16.24 1.66
CA LYS A 407 55.56 15.61 1.38
C LYS A 407 54.97 14.85 2.58
N LYS A 408 55.80 14.20 3.39
CA LYS A 408 55.34 13.50 4.60
C LYS A 408 54.73 14.47 5.61
N LEU A 409 55.33 15.65 5.80
CA LEU A 409 54.80 16.67 6.70
C LEU A 409 53.49 17.29 6.17
N GLU A 410 53.39 17.50 4.86
CA GLU A 410 52.15 17.97 4.21
C GLU A 410 51.01 16.99 4.45
N GLU A 411 51.24 15.70 4.18
CA GLU A 411 50.26 14.62 4.42
C GLU A 411 49.87 14.52 5.90
N GLU A 412 50.85 14.62 6.81
CA GLU A 412 50.65 14.60 8.26
C GLU A 412 49.74 15.76 8.73
N ILE A 413 49.99 16.99 8.29
CA ILE A 413 49.19 18.17 8.64
C ILE A 413 47.78 18.10 8.02
N SER A 414 47.68 17.77 6.73
CA SER A 414 46.38 17.66 6.03
C SER A 414 45.49 16.58 6.65
N ASN A 415 46.03 15.41 6.96
CA ASN A 415 45.26 14.34 7.59
C ASN A 415 44.77 14.73 8.99
N ALA A 416 45.60 15.41 9.79
CA ALA A 416 45.21 15.90 11.10
C ALA A 416 44.17 17.03 11.03
N HIS A 417 44.24 17.90 10.02
CA HIS A 417 43.21 18.92 9.80
C HIS A 417 41.90 18.28 9.37
N LYS A 418 41.94 17.37 8.39
CA LYS A 418 40.75 16.66 7.95
C LYS A 418 40.07 15.96 9.13
N ALA A 419 40.85 15.29 10.02
CA ALA A 419 40.36 14.64 11.26
C ALA A 419 39.51 15.56 12.13
N ARG A 420 40.01 16.77 12.38
CA ARG A 420 39.29 17.78 13.15
C ARG A 420 38.10 18.33 12.38
N LEU A 421 38.28 18.66 11.10
CA LEU A 421 37.21 19.18 10.25
C LEU A 421 36.00 18.24 10.23
N VAL A 422 36.18 16.94 9.99
CA VAL A 422 35.06 15.98 9.98
C VAL A 422 34.34 15.94 11.33
N LYS A 423 35.08 16.00 12.44
CA LYS A 423 34.47 16.09 13.78
C LYS A 423 33.68 17.39 13.95
N ASP A 424 34.25 18.51 13.55
CA ASP A 424 33.61 19.83 13.68
C ASP A 424 32.37 19.95 12.76
N LEU A 425 32.32 19.16 11.68
CA LEU A 425 31.19 19.05 10.77
C LEU A 425 30.13 18.01 11.19
N GLN A 426 30.35 17.22 12.24
CA GLN A 426 29.46 16.13 12.64
C GLN A 426 28.01 16.62 12.84
N GLU A 427 27.77 17.39 13.89
CA GLU A 427 26.45 17.89 14.23
C GLU A 427 25.88 18.89 13.21
N PRO A 428 26.63 19.92 12.77
CA PRO A 428 26.04 20.99 11.97
C PRO A 428 25.94 20.64 10.48
N VAL A 429 26.51 19.53 10.01
CA VAL A 429 26.52 19.14 8.59
C VAL A 429 26.17 17.67 8.37
N PHE A 430 26.90 16.71 8.94
CA PHE A 430 26.66 15.29 8.68
C PHE A 430 25.29 14.86 9.21
N ASP A 431 24.93 15.22 10.45
CA ASP A 431 23.63 14.89 11.03
C ASP A 431 22.47 15.53 10.24
N LYS A 432 22.68 16.70 9.64
CA LYS A 432 21.69 17.34 8.75
C LYS A 432 21.60 16.63 7.40
N LEU A 433 22.72 16.21 6.83
CA LEU A 433 22.74 15.44 5.60
C LEU A 433 22.05 14.09 5.78
N GLU A 434 22.28 13.41 6.91
CA GLU A 434 21.55 12.18 7.28
C GLU A 434 20.04 12.40 7.34
N GLN A 435 19.58 13.53 7.92
CA GLN A 435 18.16 13.89 7.93
C GLN A 435 17.59 14.06 6.51
N ALA A 436 18.33 14.70 5.61
CA ALA A 436 17.91 14.88 4.21
C ALA A 436 17.83 13.53 3.46
N VAL A 437 18.80 12.64 3.65
CA VAL A 437 18.77 11.30 3.05
C VAL A 437 17.63 10.45 3.62
N ARG A 438 17.38 10.51 4.93
CA ARG A 438 16.25 9.83 5.58
C ARG A 438 14.92 10.35 5.07
N TRP A 439 14.81 11.66 4.85
CA TRP A 439 13.63 12.25 4.24
C TRP A 439 13.39 11.68 2.85
N GLN A 440 14.42 11.56 2.01
CA GLN A 440 14.30 10.94 0.68
C GLN A 440 13.80 9.50 0.75
N LEU A 441 14.26 8.70 1.71
CA LEU A 441 13.75 7.34 1.94
C LEU A 441 12.27 7.35 2.35
N THR A 442 11.88 8.33 3.16
CA THR A 442 10.47 8.52 3.59
C THR A 442 9.59 8.92 2.40
N GLU A 443 10.09 9.76 1.49
CA GLU A 443 9.40 10.09 0.23
C GLU A 443 9.22 8.86 -0.67
N GLU A 444 10.21 7.98 -0.76
CA GLU A 444 10.05 6.73 -1.51
C GLU A 444 8.99 5.83 -0.85
N TYR A 445 9.02 5.66 0.47
CA TYR A 445 7.98 4.95 1.20
C TYR A 445 6.58 5.56 1.01
N THR A 446 6.50 6.89 0.97
CA THR A 446 5.28 7.65 0.63
C THR A 446 4.71 7.23 -0.71
N LYS A 447 5.55 7.11 -1.73
CA LYS A 447 5.13 6.71 -3.07
C LYS A 447 4.47 5.32 -3.05
N GLU A 448 4.98 4.38 -2.24
CA GLU A 448 4.36 3.05 -2.12
C GLU A 448 3.03 3.08 -1.35
N LEU A 449 2.92 3.89 -0.31
CA LEU A 449 1.64 4.13 0.37
C LEU A 449 0.62 4.77 -0.58
N ILE A 450 1.05 5.68 -1.46
CA ILE A 450 0.20 6.28 -2.50
C ILE A 450 -0.22 5.23 -3.54
N ASN A 451 0.70 4.36 -3.98
CA ASN A 451 0.37 3.26 -4.88
C ASN A 451 -0.68 2.34 -4.26
N LEU A 452 -0.50 1.96 -2.99
CA LEU A 452 -1.46 1.16 -2.24
C LEU A 452 -2.81 1.87 -2.08
N LYS A 453 -2.80 3.15 -1.69
CA LYS A 453 -3.99 4.02 -1.67
C LYS A 453 -4.74 3.92 -2.99
N ASN A 454 -4.04 4.01 -4.12
CA ASN A 454 -4.68 4.00 -5.43
C ASN A 454 -5.40 2.67 -5.70
N TYR A 455 -4.87 1.53 -5.22
CA TYR A 455 -5.59 0.25 -5.25
C TYR A 455 -6.80 0.24 -4.33
N LEU A 456 -6.65 0.72 -3.09
CA LEU A 456 -7.74 0.78 -2.10
C LEU A 456 -8.87 1.74 -2.52
N ASN A 457 -8.55 2.78 -3.27
CA ASN A 457 -9.51 3.75 -3.79
C ASN A 457 -10.20 3.32 -5.09
N LYS A 458 -9.82 2.19 -5.70
CA LYS A 458 -10.52 1.69 -6.88
C LYS A 458 -11.98 1.44 -6.52
N SER A 459 -12.88 1.99 -7.33
CA SER A 459 -14.32 1.76 -7.24
C SER A 459 -14.73 0.64 -8.17
N THR A 460 -15.72 -0.15 -7.75
CA THR A 460 -16.46 -1.05 -8.64
C THR A 460 -17.91 -0.59 -8.76
N ASN A 461 -18.44 -0.61 -9.99
CA ASN A 461 -19.86 -0.44 -10.24
C ASN A 461 -20.56 -1.79 -10.08
N VAL A 462 -21.62 -1.82 -9.30
CA VAL A 462 -22.39 -3.03 -9.02
C VAL A 462 -23.75 -2.93 -9.69
N LEU A 463 -24.03 -3.88 -10.58
CA LEU A 463 -25.36 -4.08 -11.13
C LEU A 463 -26.02 -5.29 -10.46
N ILE A 464 -27.11 -5.06 -9.73
CA ILE A 464 -27.99 -6.11 -9.23
C ILE A 464 -29.15 -6.22 -10.23
N THR A 465 -29.45 -7.42 -10.72
CA THR A 465 -30.42 -7.59 -11.82
C THR A 465 -31.15 -8.93 -11.80
N GLU A 466 -32.39 -8.93 -12.27
CA GLU A 466 -33.17 -10.14 -12.58
C GLU A 466 -32.91 -10.71 -13.99
N ASN A 467 -32.12 -10.03 -14.83
CA ASN A 467 -31.90 -10.37 -16.25
C ASN A 467 -33.20 -10.59 -17.06
N LEU A 468 -34.17 -9.69 -16.88
CA LEU A 468 -35.47 -9.79 -17.54
C LEU A 468 -35.34 -9.82 -19.07
N LYS A 469 -36.07 -10.73 -19.71
CA LYS A 469 -36.26 -10.69 -21.17
C LYS A 469 -37.27 -9.60 -21.55
N ALA A 470 -37.24 -9.18 -22.81
CA ALA A 470 -38.15 -8.16 -23.31
C ALA A 470 -39.63 -8.56 -23.08
N GLY A 471 -40.35 -7.75 -22.29
CA GLY A 471 -41.75 -7.98 -21.95
C GLY A 471 -42.00 -8.73 -20.64
N GLU A 472 -40.95 -9.22 -19.97
CA GLU A 472 -41.08 -9.79 -18.62
C GLU A 472 -41.25 -8.69 -17.56
N LYS A 473 -41.96 -9.03 -16.48
CA LYS A 473 -42.11 -8.16 -15.30
C LYS A 473 -41.11 -8.55 -14.24
N ALA A 474 -40.56 -7.54 -13.55
CA ALA A 474 -39.73 -7.72 -12.38
C ALA A 474 -40.51 -8.43 -11.26
N GLU A 475 -39.95 -9.52 -10.75
CA GLU A 475 -40.49 -10.28 -9.62
C GLU A 475 -40.15 -9.59 -8.29
N TYR A 476 -38.96 -9.00 -8.21
CA TYR A 476 -38.41 -8.41 -6.99
C TYR A 476 -38.52 -6.88 -6.96
N ALA A 477 -39.34 -6.27 -7.81
CA ALA A 477 -39.59 -4.83 -7.77
C ALA A 477 -40.02 -4.38 -6.36
N GLY A 478 -39.33 -3.39 -5.80
CA GLY A 478 -39.59 -2.85 -4.47
C GLY A 478 -38.97 -3.61 -3.30
N TYR A 479 -38.39 -4.80 -3.53
CA TYR A 479 -37.72 -5.60 -2.51
C TYR A 479 -36.45 -4.89 -2.01
N ILE A 480 -36.10 -5.16 -0.77
CA ILE A 480 -34.92 -4.58 -0.12
C ILE A 480 -33.73 -5.50 -0.37
N VAL A 481 -32.60 -4.89 -0.72
CA VAL A 481 -31.30 -5.59 -0.82
C VAL A 481 -30.33 -5.02 0.19
N ARG A 482 -29.56 -5.90 0.85
CA ARG A 482 -28.53 -5.53 1.81
C ARG A 482 -27.27 -6.37 1.60
N PHE A 483 -26.12 -5.71 1.56
CA PHE A 483 -24.83 -6.38 1.55
C PHE A 483 -24.46 -6.87 2.96
N SER A 484 -23.87 -8.07 3.07
CA SER A 484 -23.55 -8.75 4.32
C SER A 484 -22.27 -9.60 4.19
N PRO A 485 -21.48 -9.83 5.25
CA PRO A 485 -21.62 -9.24 6.59
C PRO A 485 -21.22 -7.77 6.64
N LEU A 486 -21.79 -7.02 7.58
CA LEU A 486 -21.37 -5.67 7.95
C LEU A 486 -20.87 -5.67 9.40
N ASN A 487 -19.78 -4.97 9.66
CA ASN A 487 -19.27 -4.80 11.03
C ASN A 487 -19.96 -3.62 11.75
N ASP A 488 -19.73 -3.51 13.06
CA ASP A 488 -20.36 -2.48 13.92
C ASP A 488 -19.99 -1.03 13.53
N THR A 489 -18.92 -0.86 12.77
CA THR A 489 -18.44 0.46 12.31
C THR A 489 -18.99 0.86 10.95
N ALA A 490 -19.66 -0.05 10.24
CA ALA A 490 -20.18 0.19 8.90
C ALA A 490 -21.39 1.15 8.94
N TYR A 491 -21.41 2.14 8.03
CA TYR A 491 -22.60 2.96 7.84
C TYR A 491 -23.67 2.18 7.05
N VAL A 492 -24.48 1.39 7.76
CA VAL A 492 -25.51 0.46 7.22
C VAL A 492 -26.42 1.06 6.14
N PRO A 493 -26.90 2.32 6.23
CA PRO A 493 -27.71 2.91 5.17
C PRO A 493 -27.00 3.00 3.82
N SER A 494 -25.65 3.09 3.82
CA SER A 494 -24.89 3.04 2.57
C SER A 494 -24.78 1.62 1.99
N TRP A 495 -25.11 0.57 2.72
CA TRP A 495 -25.04 -0.82 2.24
C TRP A 495 -26.42 -1.46 2.00
N THR A 496 -27.49 -0.65 2.07
CA THR A 496 -28.88 -1.10 1.88
C THR A 496 -29.53 -0.31 0.74
N GLY A 497 -30.36 -0.97 -0.07
CA GLY A 497 -31.06 -0.35 -1.19
C GLY A 497 -32.37 -1.06 -1.54
N LYS A 498 -33.02 -0.60 -2.62
CA LYS A 498 -34.24 -1.22 -3.16
C LYS A 498 -34.10 -1.54 -4.63
N ILE A 499 -34.69 -2.65 -5.06
CA ILE A 499 -34.83 -3.00 -6.47
C ILE A 499 -35.90 -2.11 -7.11
N LYS A 500 -35.59 -1.55 -8.28
CA LYS A 500 -36.48 -0.69 -9.07
C LYS A 500 -37.54 -1.52 -9.80
N ASP A 501 -38.54 -0.85 -10.36
CA ASP A 501 -39.62 -1.47 -11.14
C ASP A 501 -39.14 -2.23 -12.39
N ASP A 502 -37.93 -1.93 -12.87
CA ASP A 502 -37.29 -2.62 -14.00
C ASP A 502 -36.49 -3.86 -13.59
N GLY A 503 -36.54 -4.26 -12.31
CA GLY A 503 -35.84 -5.44 -11.79
C GLY A 503 -34.35 -5.21 -11.56
N THR A 504 -33.90 -3.95 -11.50
CA THR A 504 -32.49 -3.61 -11.29
C THR A 504 -32.25 -2.75 -10.06
N ALA A 505 -31.05 -2.84 -9.50
CA ALA A 505 -30.47 -1.84 -8.62
C ALA A 505 -29.02 -1.59 -9.00
N GLN A 506 -28.58 -0.34 -8.86
CA GLN A 506 -27.21 0.07 -9.17
C GLN A 506 -26.62 0.75 -7.95
N THR A 507 -25.37 0.41 -7.65
CA THR A 507 -24.58 1.04 -6.61
C THR A 507 -23.10 1.00 -7.00
N GLN A 508 -22.27 1.63 -6.20
CA GLN A 508 -20.81 1.58 -6.32
C GLN A 508 -20.18 1.55 -4.94
N PHE A 509 -19.06 0.86 -4.81
CA PHE A 509 -18.24 0.93 -3.60
C PHE A 509 -16.75 0.87 -3.95
N THR A 510 -15.92 1.42 -3.07
CA THR A 510 -14.46 1.34 -3.16
C THR A 510 -13.94 0.08 -2.51
N ALA A 511 -12.76 -0.39 -2.90
CA ALA A 511 -12.10 -1.50 -2.21
C ALA A 511 -11.91 -1.19 -0.71
N LEU A 512 -11.52 0.04 -0.36
CA LEU A 512 -11.41 0.50 1.02
C LEU A 512 -12.74 0.42 1.77
N GLY A 513 -13.79 1.04 1.24
CA GLY A 513 -15.10 1.09 1.89
C GLY A 513 -15.63 -0.32 2.13
N HIS A 514 -15.42 -1.22 1.17
CA HIS A 514 -15.70 -2.65 1.31
C HIS A 514 -14.94 -3.28 2.50
N ILE A 515 -13.61 -3.16 2.55
CA ILE A 515 -12.78 -3.74 3.62
C ILE A 515 -13.16 -3.16 5.00
N GLN A 516 -13.29 -1.83 5.11
CA GLN A 516 -13.64 -1.15 6.36
C GLN A 516 -15.04 -1.49 6.87
N SER A 517 -15.97 -1.85 5.97
CA SER A 517 -17.36 -2.18 6.36
C SER A 517 -17.56 -3.64 6.75
N GLY A 518 -16.49 -4.45 6.82
CA GLY A 518 -16.58 -5.87 7.17
C GLY A 518 -16.47 -6.83 5.99
N ALA A 519 -16.14 -6.30 4.80
CA ALA A 519 -15.96 -7.05 3.56
C ALA A 519 -17.16 -7.93 3.18
N PRO A 520 -18.34 -7.33 2.96
CA PRO A 520 -19.53 -8.07 2.58
C PRO A 520 -19.32 -8.86 1.27
N ASP A 521 -19.64 -10.13 1.30
CA ASP A 521 -19.53 -11.08 0.18
C ASP A 521 -20.87 -11.71 -0.22
N THR A 522 -21.95 -11.32 0.45
CA THR A 522 -23.28 -11.89 0.28
C THR A 522 -24.32 -10.79 0.14
N LEU A 523 -25.22 -10.93 -0.83
CA LEU A 523 -26.38 -10.07 -1.00
C LEU A 523 -27.60 -10.75 -0.39
N LEU A 524 -28.18 -10.11 0.61
CA LEU A 524 -29.41 -10.53 1.26
C LEU A 524 -30.60 -9.83 0.58
N LEU A 525 -31.65 -10.58 0.30
CA LEU A 525 -32.91 -10.09 -0.28
C LEU A 525 -34.02 -10.20 0.77
N PHE A 526 -34.85 -9.15 0.89
CA PHE A 526 -35.98 -9.12 1.82
C PHE A 526 -37.24 -8.57 1.13
N GLU A 527 -38.40 -8.92 1.66
CA GLU A 527 -39.69 -8.36 1.21
C GLU A 527 -39.76 -6.82 1.43
N PRO A 528 -40.61 -6.10 0.68
CA PRO A 528 -40.63 -4.63 0.69
C PRO A 528 -40.89 -3.95 2.04
N ASP A 529 -41.59 -4.62 2.95
CA ASP A 529 -41.99 -4.17 4.28
C ASP A 529 -41.24 -4.86 5.43
N ALA A 530 -40.29 -5.75 5.10
CA ALA A 530 -39.44 -6.41 6.07
C ALA A 530 -38.51 -5.40 6.77
N ASN A 531 -38.22 -5.66 8.04
CA ASN A 531 -37.15 -5.01 8.79
C ASN A 531 -35.86 -5.84 8.68
N PRO A 532 -34.86 -5.41 7.88
CA PRO A 532 -33.71 -6.25 7.63
C PRO A 532 -32.74 -6.39 8.83
N ASP A 533 -33.01 -5.69 9.94
CA ASP A 533 -32.27 -5.84 11.20
C ASP A 533 -32.82 -6.96 12.09
N THR A 534 -34.06 -7.41 11.86
CA THR A 534 -34.74 -8.42 12.70
C THR A 534 -35.31 -9.59 11.93
N ASP A 535 -35.67 -9.38 10.67
CA ASP A 535 -36.36 -10.38 9.86
C ASP A 535 -35.34 -11.22 9.07
N GLU A 536 -35.70 -12.46 8.73
CA GLU A 536 -34.83 -13.35 7.95
C GLU A 536 -34.88 -13.00 6.45
N PRO A 537 -33.75 -13.08 5.72
CA PRO A 537 -33.73 -12.87 4.29
C PRO A 537 -34.45 -14.00 3.54
N ILE A 538 -35.17 -13.65 2.47
CA ILE A 538 -35.81 -14.66 1.61
C ILE A 538 -34.80 -15.36 0.69
N LYS A 539 -33.67 -14.69 0.41
CA LYS A 539 -32.54 -15.22 -0.36
C LYS A 539 -31.22 -14.66 0.14
N GLU A 540 -30.21 -15.51 0.12
CA GLU A 540 -28.81 -15.15 0.32
C GLU A 540 -28.03 -15.49 -0.96
N ILE A 541 -27.40 -14.49 -1.55
CA ILE A 541 -26.74 -14.63 -2.85
C ILE A 541 -25.26 -14.30 -2.65
N PRO A 542 -24.37 -15.30 -2.53
CA PRO A 542 -22.94 -15.04 -2.44
C PRO A 542 -22.43 -14.40 -3.73
N PHE A 543 -21.42 -13.55 -3.64
CA PHE A 543 -20.79 -12.92 -4.79
C PHE A 543 -19.27 -12.78 -4.64
N LYS A 544 -18.58 -12.66 -5.77
CA LYS A 544 -17.17 -12.26 -5.83
C LYS A 544 -17.02 -10.86 -6.39
N ILE A 545 -15.97 -10.18 -5.97
CA ILE A 545 -15.76 -8.78 -6.31
C ILE A 545 -14.81 -8.69 -7.50
N SER A 546 -15.29 -8.05 -8.56
CA SER A 546 -14.51 -7.70 -9.75
C SER A 546 -14.48 -6.19 -9.95
N PHE A 547 -13.39 -5.70 -10.53
CA PHE A 547 -13.20 -4.31 -10.91
C PHE A 547 -13.05 -4.21 -12.45
N PRO A 548 -13.50 -3.11 -13.09
CA PRO A 548 -14.21 -1.96 -12.51
C PRO A 548 -15.73 -2.17 -12.39
N ASN A 549 -16.26 -3.32 -12.83
CA ASN A 549 -17.68 -3.62 -12.78
C ASN A 549 -17.91 -5.03 -12.25
N MET A 550 -19.04 -5.25 -11.57
CA MET A 550 -19.54 -6.56 -11.18
C MET A 550 -21.06 -6.64 -11.33
N GLN A 551 -21.56 -7.86 -11.51
CA GLN A 551 -22.99 -8.11 -11.67
C GLN A 551 -23.45 -9.22 -10.71
N ILE A 552 -24.50 -8.94 -9.95
CA ILE A 552 -25.17 -9.89 -9.06
C ILE A 552 -26.53 -10.21 -9.65
N ASN A 553 -26.81 -11.50 -9.84
CA ASN A 553 -28.03 -11.96 -10.48
C ASN A 553 -28.98 -12.50 -9.41
N LEU A 554 -30.20 -11.94 -9.34
CA LEU A 554 -31.21 -12.31 -8.35
C LEU A 554 -31.90 -13.65 -8.69
N LYS A 555 -31.83 -14.07 -9.95
CA LYS A 555 -32.32 -15.35 -10.46
C LYS A 555 -31.15 -16.26 -10.78
N GLU A 556 -31.33 -17.57 -10.55
CA GLU A 556 -30.34 -18.56 -10.97
C GLU A 556 -30.15 -18.47 -12.49
N MET A 557 -28.90 -18.46 -12.94
CA MET A 557 -28.59 -18.53 -14.36
C MET A 557 -28.33 -19.98 -14.76
N TYR A 558 -29.22 -20.52 -15.58
CA TYR A 558 -29.02 -21.80 -16.23
C TYR A 558 -28.11 -21.60 -17.45
N PRO A 559 -27.05 -22.42 -17.64
CA PRO A 559 -26.21 -22.33 -18.82
C PRO A 559 -27.02 -22.68 -20.07
N THR A 560 -26.65 -22.17 -21.24
CA THR A 560 -27.28 -22.64 -22.49
C THR A 560 -26.76 -24.03 -22.90
N MET A 561 -27.40 -24.68 -23.85
CA MET A 561 -26.88 -25.94 -24.40
C MET A 561 -25.48 -25.77 -24.98
N ASP A 562 -25.20 -24.64 -25.67
CA ASP A 562 -23.87 -24.33 -26.20
C ASP A 562 -22.82 -24.23 -25.10
N GLU A 563 -23.19 -23.73 -23.92
CA GLU A 563 -22.29 -23.54 -22.80
C GLU A 563 -21.96 -24.86 -22.07
N ILE A 564 -22.87 -25.84 -22.08
CA ILE A 564 -22.63 -27.16 -21.47
C ILE A 564 -22.01 -28.17 -22.45
N ALA A 565 -22.18 -27.96 -23.77
CA ALA A 565 -21.66 -28.83 -24.82
C ALA A 565 -20.12 -28.90 -24.85
N GLY A 566 -19.58 -30.10 -25.08
CA GLY A 566 -18.16 -30.44 -25.08
C GLY A 566 -17.73 -31.22 -23.83
N ASN A 567 -16.41 -31.38 -23.67
CA ASN A 567 -15.84 -32.11 -22.55
C ASN A 567 -16.02 -31.37 -21.22
N TRP A 568 -16.20 -32.14 -20.14
CA TRP A 568 -16.17 -31.65 -18.77
C TRP A 568 -14.86 -32.12 -18.11
N GLN A 569 -14.15 -31.19 -17.45
CA GLN A 569 -12.79 -31.43 -16.97
C GLN A 569 -12.76 -32.34 -15.74
N THR A 570 -13.76 -32.18 -14.87
CA THR A 570 -13.81 -32.86 -13.57
C THR A 570 -15.23 -33.34 -13.31
N VAL A 571 -15.46 -34.66 -13.41
CA VAL A 571 -16.73 -35.30 -13.02
C VAL A 571 -16.45 -36.46 -12.08
N TYR A 572 -17.09 -36.44 -10.91
CA TYR A 572 -16.98 -37.47 -9.89
C TYR A 572 -18.31 -38.12 -9.58
N MET A 573 -18.29 -39.44 -9.37
CA MET A 573 -19.42 -40.23 -8.87
C MET A 573 -19.09 -40.81 -7.48
N THR A 574 -20.06 -40.75 -6.57
CA THR A 574 -20.00 -41.36 -5.24
C THR A 574 -21.32 -42.07 -4.92
N PHE A 575 -21.31 -42.98 -3.95
CA PHE A 575 -22.44 -43.88 -3.66
C PHE A 575 -22.96 -43.65 -2.22
N PRO A 576 -23.85 -42.67 -2.00
CA PRO A 576 -24.32 -42.33 -0.65
C PRO A 576 -25.23 -43.38 -0.03
N ASN A 577 -25.96 -44.16 -0.85
CA ASN A 577 -26.89 -45.18 -0.37
C ASN A 577 -27.01 -46.34 -1.37
N ILE A 578 -26.97 -47.57 -0.85
CA ILE A 578 -27.08 -48.81 -1.63
C ILE A 578 -28.24 -49.61 -1.06
N GLU A 579 -29.41 -49.53 -1.71
CA GLU A 579 -30.59 -50.32 -1.36
C GLU A 579 -30.54 -51.66 -2.11
N ALA A 580 -29.62 -52.52 -1.73
CA ALA A 580 -29.58 -53.90 -2.22
C ALA A 580 -30.38 -54.81 -1.28
N ASP A 581 -31.28 -55.64 -1.82
CA ASP A 581 -31.89 -56.75 -1.09
C ASP A 581 -30.79 -57.81 -0.81
N LEU A 582 -30.10 -57.65 0.33
CA LEU A 582 -28.93 -58.45 0.74
C LEU A 582 -29.20 -59.97 0.81
N ASN A 583 -30.45 -60.42 0.74
CA ASN A 583 -30.79 -61.84 0.67
C ASN A 583 -30.49 -62.47 -0.71
N TYR A 584 -30.25 -61.66 -1.74
CA TYR A 584 -29.96 -62.10 -3.12
C TYR A 584 -28.46 -62.38 -3.38
N ILE A 585 -27.55 -61.73 -2.65
CA ILE A 585 -26.08 -61.82 -2.84
C ILE A 585 -25.48 -63.20 -2.45
N LYS A 586 -26.31 -64.14 -1.97
CA LYS A 586 -25.87 -65.45 -1.44
C LYS A 586 -26.29 -66.68 -2.26
N SER A 587 -27.06 -66.54 -3.34
CA SER A 587 -27.41 -67.71 -4.16
C SER A 587 -26.29 -68.01 -5.15
N GLU A 588 -25.58 -69.11 -4.94
CA GLU A 588 -24.68 -69.70 -5.93
C GLU A 588 -25.47 -69.94 -7.24
N GLY A 589 -25.21 -69.14 -8.27
CA GLY A 589 -25.65 -69.41 -9.64
C GLY A 589 -26.39 -68.29 -10.41
N GLY A 590 -26.47 -67.05 -9.93
CA GLY A 590 -26.94 -65.91 -10.76
C GLY A 590 -25.76 -65.14 -11.38
N GLU A 591 -25.77 -64.89 -12.68
CA GLU A 591 -24.68 -64.23 -13.43
C GLU A 591 -24.54 -62.71 -13.16
N CYS A 592 -25.40 -62.11 -12.32
CA CYS A 592 -25.22 -60.75 -11.85
C CYS A 592 -24.30 -60.75 -10.60
N ASP A 593 -22.99 -60.68 -10.82
CA ASP A 593 -21.90 -60.95 -9.86
C ASP A 593 -21.67 -59.80 -8.83
N PHE A 594 -22.73 -59.26 -8.24
CA PHE A 594 -22.62 -58.24 -7.18
C PHE A 594 -22.24 -58.87 -5.84
N THR A 595 -20.94 -58.99 -5.58
CA THR A 595 -20.44 -59.57 -4.33
C THR A 595 -20.61 -58.62 -3.14
N ALA A 596 -20.63 -59.17 -1.92
CA ALA A 596 -20.61 -58.36 -0.70
C ALA A 596 -19.38 -57.43 -0.63
N GLU A 597 -18.28 -57.81 -1.29
CA GLU A 597 -17.06 -57.00 -1.41
C GLU A 597 -17.27 -55.76 -2.29
N MET A 598 -18.04 -55.85 -3.38
CA MET A 598 -18.37 -54.69 -4.22
C MET A 598 -19.24 -53.65 -3.48
N VAL A 599 -20.16 -54.11 -2.63
CA VAL A 599 -21.00 -53.23 -1.82
C VAL A 599 -20.16 -52.46 -0.79
N GLU A 600 -19.22 -53.13 -0.13
CA GLU A 600 -18.28 -52.45 0.78
C GLU A 600 -17.33 -51.50 0.05
N LEU A 601 -16.90 -51.87 -1.17
CA LEU A 601 -16.10 -50.99 -2.02
C LEU A 601 -16.85 -49.69 -2.32
N PHE A 602 -18.09 -49.76 -2.81
CA PHE A 602 -18.87 -48.58 -3.19
C PHE A 602 -19.10 -47.59 -2.04
N LYS A 603 -19.24 -48.07 -0.80
CA LYS A 603 -19.38 -47.19 0.38
C LYS A 603 -18.20 -46.22 0.56
N VAL A 604 -17.02 -46.61 0.11
CA VAL A 604 -15.79 -45.81 0.25
C VAL A 604 -15.27 -45.30 -1.08
N ALA A 605 -15.94 -45.59 -2.20
CA ALA A 605 -15.41 -45.31 -3.53
C ALA A 605 -15.80 -43.91 -4.04
N ARG A 606 -14.84 -43.23 -4.68
CA ARG A 606 -15.08 -42.05 -5.53
C ARG A 606 -14.54 -42.34 -6.93
N MET A 607 -15.43 -42.41 -7.91
CA MET A 607 -15.06 -42.63 -9.31
C MET A 607 -14.82 -41.31 -10.02
N LYS A 608 -13.84 -41.24 -10.90
CA LYS A 608 -13.66 -40.19 -11.90
C LYS A 608 -14.27 -40.65 -13.21
N CYS A 609 -15.11 -39.81 -13.82
CA CYS A 609 -15.83 -40.13 -15.05
C CYS A 609 -15.34 -39.29 -16.22
N LYS A 610 -15.30 -39.89 -17.42
CA LYS A 610 -15.34 -39.17 -18.68
C LYS A 610 -16.78 -38.71 -18.91
N PHE A 611 -16.95 -37.43 -19.22
CA PHE A 611 -18.25 -36.81 -19.41
C PHE A 611 -18.16 -35.76 -20.51
N GLU A 612 -18.85 -35.99 -21.62
CA GLU A 612 -18.85 -35.10 -22.78
C GLU A 612 -20.28 -34.96 -23.32
N ILE A 613 -20.75 -33.73 -23.50
CA ILE A 613 -22.08 -33.45 -24.04
C ILE A 613 -21.93 -33.05 -25.51
N GLN A 614 -22.49 -33.82 -26.43
CA GLN A 614 -22.48 -33.51 -27.85
C GLN A 614 -23.83 -32.91 -28.26
N LYS A 615 -23.86 -31.59 -28.48
CA LYS A 615 -25.08 -30.86 -28.84
C LYS A 615 -25.65 -31.37 -30.17
N ILE A 616 -26.97 -31.60 -30.20
CA ILE A 616 -27.74 -31.81 -31.44
C ILE A 616 -28.52 -30.53 -31.77
N ASP A 617 -29.29 -30.02 -30.81
CA ASP A 617 -30.00 -28.74 -30.85
C ASP A 617 -30.08 -28.13 -29.44
N GLU A 618 -30.87 -27.07 -29.22
CA GLU A 618 -30.95 -26.39 -27.91
C GLU A 618 -31.56 -27.23 -26.78
N THR A 619 -32.25 -28.32 -27.13
CA THR A 619 -32.98 -29.18 -26.18
C THR A 619 -32.52 -30.63 -26.19
N ASN A 620 -31.81 -31.06 -27.25
CA ASN A 620 -31.38 -32.45 -27.45
C ASN A 620 -29.84 -32.54 -27.58
N ALA A 621 -29.26 -33.59 -27.00
CA ALA A 621 -27.85 -33.88 -27.05
C ALA A 621 -27.57 -35.40 -27.01
N THR A 622 -26.33 -35.78 -27.27
CA THR A 622 -25.78 -37.09 -26.94
C THR A 622 -24.79 -36.93 -25.78
N LEU A 623 -24.97 -37.68 -24.70
CA LEU A 623 -24.01 -37.79 -23.61
C LEU A 623 -23.04 -38.94 -23.91
N VAL A 624 -21.74 -38.66 -23.87
CA VAL A 624 -20.69 -39.69 -23.83
C VAL A 624 -20.21 -39.81 -22.38
N PHE A 625 -20.40 -40.98 -21.79
CA PHE A 625 -20.16 -41.23 -20.37
C PHE A 625 -19.32 -42.49 -20.16
N GLY A 626 -18.35 -42.46 -19.24
CA GLY A 626 -17.61 -43.66 -18.86
C GLY A 626 -16.81 -43.49 -17.57
N ILE A 627 -16.46 -44.57 -16.90
CA ILE A 627 -15.61 -44.54 -15.70
C ILE A 627 -14.14 -44.62 -16.13
N THR A 628 -13.29 -43.77 -15.57
CA THR A 628 -11.87 -43.67 -15.98
C THR A 628 -10.89 -44.09 -14.90
N SER A 629 -11.21 -43.85 -13.63
CA SER A 629 -10.42 -44.28 -12.49
C SER A 629 -11.25 -44.18 -11.21
N GLY A 630 -10.77 -44.77 -10.12
CA GLY A 630 -11.40 -44.65 -8.80
C GLY A 630 -10.38 -44.52 -7.68
N ILE A 631 -10.80 -43.93 -6.56
CA ILE A 631 -10.02 -43.88 -5.32
C ILE A 631 -10.85 -44.33 -4.13
N ASN A 632 -10.18 -44.92 -3.15
CA ASN A 632 -10.75 -45.16 -1.83
C ASN A 632 -10.69 -43.85 -1.03
N THR A 633 -11.85 -43.29 -0.69
CA THR A 633 -11.98 -42.01 0.01
C THR A 633 -11.47 -42.05 1.46
N SER A 634 -11.33 -43.25 2.06
CA SER A 634 -10.83 -43.42 3.43
C SER A 634 -9.31 -43.55 3.49
N THR A 635 -8.68 -44.18 2.49
CA THR A 635 -7.22 -44.44 2.47
C THR A 635 -6.45 -43.54 1.49
N GLY A 636 -7.13 -42.98 0.49
CA GLY A 636 -6.52 -42.22 -0.61
C GLY A 636 -5.88 -43.10 -1.69
N GLU A 637 -5.95 -44.42 -1.57
CA GLU A 637 -5.36 -45.36 -2.53
C GLU A 637 -6.20 -45.47 -3.80
N ALA A 638 -5.53 -45.72 -4.93
CA ALA A 638 -6.21 -46.00 -6.20
C ALA A 638 -6.96 -47.33 -6.12
N LEU A 639 -8.17 -47.35 -6.66
CA LEU A 639 -8.95 -48.58 -6.80
C LEU A 639 -8.53 -49.27 -8.09
N ASP A 640 -8.39 -50.60 -8.02
CA ASP A 640 -8.11 -51.44 -9.19
C ASP A 640 -9.40 -51.59 -10.00
N ILE A 641 -9.59 -50.69 -10.97
CA ILE A 641 -10.78 -50.62 -11.82
C ILE A 641 -10.29 -50.61 -13.26
N GLU A 642 -10.76 -51.57 -14.06
CA GLU A 642 -10.52 -51.58 -15.49
C GLU A 642 -11.38 -50.48 -16.16
N PRO A 643 -10.79 -49.53 -16.90
CA PRO A 643 -11.57 -48.47 -17.52
C PRO A 643 -12.48 -49.03 -18.61
N ASP A 644 -13.79 -48.87 -18.45
CA ASP A 644 -14.75 -49.24 -19.48
C ASP A 644 -14.72 -48.28 -20.67
N PRO A 645 -14.93 -48.77 -21.91
CA PRO A 645 -15.13 -47.90 -23.05
C PRO A 645 -16.36 -47.00 -22.80
N PRO A 646 -16.25 -45.69 -23.05
CA PRO A 646 -17.36 -44.79 -22.79
C PRO A 646 -18.55 -45.11 -23.70
N VAL A 647 -19.75 -45.09 -23.12
CA VAL A 647 -21.03 -45.32 -23.79
C VAL A 647 -21.70 -44.01 -24.17
N SER A 648 -22.47 -44.05 -25.26
CA SER A 648 -23.20 -42.88 -25.77
C SER A 648 -24.71 -43.05 -25.52
N ALA A 649 -25.36 -42.02 -24.99
CA ALA A 649 -26.78 -42.02 -24.70
C ALA A 649 -27.46 -40.73 -25.16
N SER A 650 -28.72 -40.82 -25.59
CA SER A 650 -29.52 -39.62 -25.86
C SER A 650 -29.79 -38.86 -24.56
N ALA A 651 -29.82 -37.54 -24.65
CA ALA A 651 -30.02 -36.64 -23.53
C ALA A 651 -30.90 -35.46 -23.94
N THR A 652 -31.61 -34.91 -22.96
CA THR A 652 -32.40 -33.69 -23.10
C THR A 652 -31.97 -32.62 -22.11
N TYR A 653 -32.18 -31.36 -22.47
CA TYR A 653 -31.91 -30.22 -21.62
C TYR A 653 -33.12 -29.29 -21.57
N ASN A 654 -33.57 -28.95 -20.36
CA ASN A 654 -34.65 -28.01 -20.17
C ASN A 654 -34.44 -27.21 -18.87
N GLU A 655 -34.37 -25.88 -18.99
CA GLU A 655 -34.33 -24.94 -17.85
C GLU A 655 -33.36 -25.34 -16.72
N GLY A 656 -32.12 -25.68 -17.08
CA GLY A 656 -31.10 -26.08 -16.10
C GLY A 656 -31.02 -27.58 -15.83
N VAL A 657 -32.01 -28.37 -16.23
CA VAL A 657 -32.01 -29.81 -16.00
C VAL A 657 -31.51 -30.55 -17.23
N PHE A 658 -30.38 -31.25 -17.11
CA PHE A 658 -29.86 -32.17 -18.13
C PHE A 658 -30.20 -33.61 -17.74
N ALA A 659 -30.98 -34.30 -18.57
CA ALA A 659 -31.46 -35.65 -18.30
C ALA A 659 -30.97 -36.64 -19.37
N SER A 660 -30.55 -37.83 -18.95
CA SER A 660 -30.15 -38.90 -19.87
C SER A 660 -30.36 -40.27 -19.23
N LYS A 661 -30.62 -41.29 -20.05
CA LYS A 661 -30.62 -42.69 -19.62
C LYS A 661 -29.45 -43.40 -20.30
N VAL A 662 -28.41 -43.67 -19.54
CA VAL A 662 -27.18 -44.32 -20.02
C VAL A 662 -27.32 -45.82 -19.85
N ILE A 663 -27.25 -46.59 -20.92
CA ILE A 663 -27.25 -48.06 -20.88
C ILE A 663 -25.79 -48.50 -20.81
N MET A 664 -25.39 -49.16 -19.73
CA MET A 664 -24.01 -49.62 -19.51
C MET A 664 -23.79 -51.00 -20.13
N ASP A 665 -24.77 -51.89 -19.96
CA ASP A 665 -24.87 -53.23 -20.58
C ASP A 665 -26.36 -53.63 -20.73
N ASP A 666 -26.63 -54.86 -21.14
CA ASP A 666 -27.99 -55.36 -21.39
C ASP A 666 -28.86 -55.40 -20.11
N GLU A 667 -28.28 -55.31 -18.91
CA GLU A 667 -28.97 -55.45 -17.62
C GLU A 667 -28.90 -54.18 -16.73
N MET A 668 -28.03 -53.20 -17.03
CA MET A 668 -27.82 -52.01 -16.19
C MET A 668 -27.97 -50.68 -16.94
N ALA A 669 -28.72 -49.77 -16.33
CA ALA A 669 -28.87 -48.40 -16.81
C ALA A 669 -28.73 -47.35 -15.69
N ILE A 670 -28.11 -46.22 -16.02
CA ILE A 670 -28.01 -45.04 -15.15
C ILE A 670 -29.02 -44.00 -15.62
N ASN A 671 -29.98 -43.64 -14.76
CA ASN A 671 -30.88 -42.52 -15.00
C ASN A 671 -30.26 -41.26 -14.38
N LEU A 672 -29.83 -40.36 -15.25
CA LEU A 672 -29.22 -39.09 -14.93
C LEU A 672 -30.27 -37.98 -14.97
N SER A 673 -30.29 -37.18 -13.91
CA SER A 673 -30.96 -35.87 -13.87
C SER A 673 -30.01 -34.92 -13.17
N LEU A 674 -29.44 -33.98 -13.90
CA LEU A 674 -28.34 -33.13 -13.46
C LEU A 674 -28.79 -31.67 -13.48
N ASP A 675 -28.69 -31.00 -12.34
CA ASP A 675 -29.01 -29.58 -12.22
C ASP A 675 -27.77 -28.76 -12.62
N MET A 676 -27.76 -28.34 -13.88
CA MET A 676 -26.75 -27.50 -14.50
C MET A 676 -26.93 -26.05 -14.05
N LYS A 677 -25.89 -25.47 -13.47
CA LYS A 677 -25.85 -24.09 -13.02
C LYS A 677 -24.67 -23.36 -13.63
N LYS A 678 -24.86 -22.08 -13.94
CA LYS A 678 -23.78 -21.16 -14.29
C LYS A 678 -23.37 -20.40 -13.04
N THR A 679 -22.15 -20.64 -12.61
CA THR A 679 -21.53 -19.85 -11.53
C THR A 679 -21.32 -18.41 -11.99
N GLN A 680 -21.10 -17.50 -11.03
CA GLN A 680 -20.79 -16.11 -11.36
C GLN A 680 -19.48 -15.93 -12.14
N GLU A 681 -18.55 -16.88 -12.01
CA GLU A 681 -17.27 -16.91 -12.73
C GLU A 681 -17.45 -17.33 -14.19
N GLY A 682 -18.67 -17.71 -14.59
CA GLY A 682 -18.97 -18.27 -15.90
C GLY A 682 -18.78 -19.78 -15.99
N ASN A 683 -18.17 -20.42 -14.98
CA ASN A 683 -18.04 -21.88 -14.91
C ASN A 683 -19.42 -22.54 -14.88
N ARG A 684 -19.53 -23.70 -15.52
CA ARG A 684 -20.73 -24.53 -15.53
C ARG A 684 -20.50 -25.68 -14.57
N VAL A 685 -21.44 -25.87 -13.65
CA VAL A 685 -21.36 -26.89 -12.62
C VAL A 685 -22.66 -27.67 -12.56
N PHE A 686 -22.58 -28.90 -12.08
CA PHE A 686 -23.75 -29.64 -11.63
C PHE A 686 -23.43 -30.45 -10.38
N GLU A 687 -24.42 -30.63 -9.53
CA GLU A 687 -24.36 -31.54 -8.39
C GLU A 687 -25.78 -32.09 -8.17
N ASN A 688 -25.98 -33.39 -8.37
CA ASN A 688 -27.29 -34.00 -8.18
C ASN A 688 -27.19 -35.49 -7.80
N THR A 689 -28.27 -35.99 -7.22
CA THR A 689 -28.48 -37.39 -6.90
C THR A 689 -29.19 -38.08 -8.07
N SER A 690 -28.59 -39.15 -8.58
CA SER A 690 -29.09 -39.97 -9.69
C SER A 690 -29.24 -41.44 -9.24
N THR A 691 -29.79 -42.30 -10.09
CA THR A 691 -30.03 -43.70 -9.74
C THR A 691 -29.54 -44.65 -10.82
N ILE A 692 -28.76 -45.66 -10.43
CA ILE A 692 -28.45 -46.83 -11.24
C ILE A 692 -29.56 -47.86 -11.01
N ILE A 693 -30.10 -48.40 -12.09
CA ILE A 693 -31.12 -49.44 -12.08
C ILE A 693 -30.55 -50.65 -12.82
N GLY A 694 -30.45 -51.78 -12.14
CA GLY A 694 -30.15 -53.08 -12.74
C GLY A 694 -31.41 -53.96 -12.77
N GLU A 695 -31.64 -54.71 -13.83
CA GLU A 695 -32.73 -55.69 -13.96
C GLU A 695 -32.14 -57.03 -14.41
N ASP A 696 -32.35 -58.08 -13.60
CA ASP A 696 -31.88 -59.43 -13.96
C ASP A 696 -32.83 -60.13 -14.96
N GLU A 697 -32.39 -61.27 -15.52
CA GLU A 697 -33.19 -62.10 -16.44
C GLU A 697 -34.57 -62.55 -15.87
N ASN A 698 -34.78 -62.44 -14.55
CA ASN A 698 -36.04 -62.78 -13.86
C ASN A 698 -36.93 -61.54 -13.59
N GLY A 699 -36.52 -60.35 -14.05
CA GLY A 699 -37.24 -59.08 -13.88
C GLY A 699 -37.12 -58.47 -12.47
N LYS A 700 -36.12 -58.88 -11.68
CA LYS A 700 -35.86 -58.32 -10.34
C LYS A 700 -35.00 -57.06 -10.47
N ILE A 701 -35.44 -55.97 -9.84
CA ILE A 701 -34.83 -54.64 -9.98
C ILE A 701 -33.93 -54.31 -8.77
N MET A 702 -32.67 -53.96 -9.05
CA MET A 702 -31.73 -53.34 -8.09
C MET A 702 -31.72 -51.81 -8.29
N LYS A 703 -31.62 -51.04 -7.19
CA LYS A 703 -31.45 -49.59 -7.25
C LYS A 703 -30.26 -49.13 -6.41
N ILE A 704 -29.35 -48.38 -7.02
CA ILE A 704 -28.21 -47.76 -6.34
C ILE A 704 -28.32 -46.25 -6.50
N THR A 705 -28.36 -45.53 -5.39
CA THR A 705 -28.32 -44.07 -5.40
C THR A 705 -26.88 -43.61 -5.59
N ILE A 706 -26.66 -42.71 -6.55
CA ILE A 706 -25.36 -42.11 -6.82
C ILE A 706 -25.44 -40.59 -6.70
N ASN A 707 -24.35 -39.97 -6.25
CA ASN A 707 -24.16 -38.53 -6.34
C ASN A 707 -23.13 -38.22 -7.41
N LEU A 708 -23.50 -37.35 -8.34
CA LEU A 708 -22.65 -36.90 -9.43
C LEU A 708 -22.37 -35.41 -9.29
N LYS A 709 -21.10 -35.04 -9.37
CA LYS A 709 -20.64 -33.65 -9.33
C LYS A 709 -19.71 -33.36 -10.50
N GLY A 710 -19.96 -32.28 -11.23
CA GLY A 710 -19.20 -31.90 -12.41
C GLY A 710 -18.85 -30.42 -12.46
N GLN A 711 -17.70 -30.10 -13.07
CA GLN A 711 -17.29 -28.73 -13.38
C GLN A 711 -16.71 -28.62 -14.80
N LYS A 712 -17.02 -27.51 -15.44
CA LYS A 712 -16.55 -27.08 -16.76
C LYS A 712 -16.25 -25.58 -16.75
N GLU A 713 -15.09 -25.22 -17.27
CA GLU A 713 -14.68 -23.81 -17.47
C GLU A 713 -15.39 -23.19 -18.68
#